data_AF-A0A427XQY8-F1
#
_entry.id   AF-A0A427XQY8-F1
#
_cell.length_a   1.000
_cell.length_b   1.000
_cell.length_c   1.000
_cell.angle_alpha   90.00
_cell.angle_beta   90.00
_cell.angle_gamma   90.00
#
_symmetry.space_group_name_H-M   'P 1'
#
loop_
_entity.id
_entity.type
_entity.pdbx_description
1 polymer ?
#
loop_
_entity_poly.entity_id
_entity_poly.type
_entity_poly.pdbx_seq_one_letter_code
_entity_poly.pdbx_strand_id
1 'polypeptide(L)'
;MNAIRSLPLINRPSRTSTPAAAATATGAATVQPLGPPPVPRPGHPLAQVMAAPTPTPARSQSVPGRKGPSPPPSRAQTPRSAATPLPASGAETPQGGHMDAIGLRLNDTVNKACLGVDGKNKKGFRKGAGWTVGESIANVLPPAPADAYLVRAILRTTVRSLSIYVSRLDSLLLPALSDPLFASPINLTQPANVSSPLNPTQAFAVSVAHCAWETCECLEQMLETGKYPRFVEDTLRPTMDKFDLVVGKVVRPILLAVKVELEASISKTHGVAPKAPAGPATVPASATPVVRVTKEHSGSGHPRQIAVPSCLQQFASRVDGSRKVFEAVAGPCSHDGEGWVAKVMVAVVWRGMRVITENDHITLLNRTPSPGSVQRALSGLSKDATPTAAHTSPSLGKMASLGILPSRSASRPPSPPRGTNCDPSTHALMSFEGLVKRLVGGLVQPPTAAPAAVDSADQQAELIAREAMAEAMEALESAIIASMAVHGDNASARILASVRRLRDDIDDPAEDKLDDALEDLPSVSLFGTILRRANAALAHVPATSEKDSDPLRIREPCEIWGWTVAEYERQVVSGFGPAEEWGPRVARALKPEIETMLSRLATVVAYQGDKSHKETVEASEWVRALGVALDARAGVKVANAT
;
A
#
# COMPACT_ATOMS: atom_id res chain seq x y z
N MET A 1 8.95 20.09 7.32
CA MET A 1 9.82 19.01 7.88
C MET A 1 9.39 18.33 9.21
N ASN A 2 8.12 18.25 9.63
CA ASN A 2 7.73 17.60 10.91
C ASN A 2 6.70 16.44 10.80
N ALA A 3 6.72 15.66 9.71
CA ALA A 3 5.80 14.53 9.52
C ALA A 3 6.46 13.15 9.29
N ILE A 4 7.79 13.02 9.43
CA ILE A 4 8.55 11.83 8.99
C ILE A 4 9.27 11.13 10.15
N ARG A 5 8.57 10.80 11.23
CA ARG A 5 9.08 9.94 12.32
C ARG A 5 8.23 8.70 12.58
N SER A 6 7.72 8.07 11.52
CA SER A 6 7.00 6.79 11.65
C SER A 6 7.31 5.79 10.53
N LEU A 7 8.50 5.86 9.93
CA LEU A 7 9.07 4.73 9.23
C LEU A 7 9.88 3.93 10.26
N PRO A 8 9.62 2.63 10.46
CA PRO A 8 10.54 1.79 11.21
C PRO A 8 11.85 1.78 10.41
N LEU A 9 12.91 2.31 11.02
CA LEU A 9 14.27 2.23 10.49
C LEU A 9 14.59 0.75 10.29
N ILE A 10 14.76 0.33 9.04
CA ILE A 10 15.31 -0.96 8.68
C ILE A 10 16.73 -0.97 9.24
N ASN A 11 16.89 -1.56 10.41
CA ASN A 11 18.15 -1.67 11.09
C ASN A 11 18.83 -2.95 10.58
N ARG A 12 19.46 -2.88 9.40
CA ARG A 12 20.30 -3.98 8.91
C ARG A 12 21.75 -3.76 9.37
N PRO A 13 22.39 -4.72 10.05
CA PRO A 13 23.84 -4.74 10.17
C PRO A 13 24.44 -4.91 8.77
N SER A 14 25.40 -4.05 8.42
CA SER A 14 26.05 -4.04 7.12
C SER A 14 26.72 -5.38 6.82
N ARG A 15 26.40 -6.01 5.68
CA ARG A 15 27.17 -7.13 5.10
C ARG A 15 28.59 -6.62 4.77
N THR A 16 29.60 -7.11 5.48
CA THR A 16 31.01 -6.99 5.06
C THR A 16 31.43 -8.27 4.35
N SER A 17 31.83 -8.14 3.09
CA SER A 17 32.48 -9.19 2.31
C SER A 17 33.90 -9.49 2.84
N THR A 18 34.15 -10.78 3.12
CA THR A 18 35.43 -11.54 3.06
C THR A 18 36.62 -11.11 3.96
N PRO A 19 37.43 -12.07 4.45
CA PRO A 19 38.14 -11.93 5.72
C PRO A 19 39.58 -11.41 5.57
N ALA A 20 40.00 -10.56 6.50
CA ALA A 20 41.42 -10.34 6.77
C ALA A 20 41.67 -10.10 8.27
N ALA A 21 42.54 -10.96 8.80
CA ALA A 21 43.40 -10.87 9.99
C ALA A 21 42.84 -10.29 11.32
N ALA A 22 42.88 -11.17 12.32
CA ALA A 22 42.61 -10.91 13.73
C ALA A 22 43.44 -9.75 14.31
N ALA A 23 42.76 -8.84 15.02
CA ALA A 23 43.34 -8.05 16.09
C ALA A 23 42.32 -7.93 17.24
N THR A 24 42.77 -8.38 18.41
CA THR A 24 42.08 -8.47 19.68
C THR A 24 41.70 -7.09 20.21
N ALA A 25 40.41 -6.84 20.46
CA ALA A 25 39.97 -5.72 21.29
C ALA A 25 38.70 -6.09 22.07
N THR A 26 38.91 -6.37 23.35
CA THR A 26 37.92 -6.46 24.43
C THR A 26 37.18 -5.14 24.63
N GLY A 27 35.85 -5.16 24.55
CA GLY A 27 34.99 -4.03 24.91
C GLY A 27 33.55 -4.48 25.15
N ALA A 28 33.23 -4.86 26.39
CA ALA A 28 31.90 -5.24 26.81
C ALA A 28 30.99 -3.99 26.91
N ALA A 29 29.92 -3.96 26.11
CA ALA A 29 28.82 -3.00 26.27
C ALA A 29 27.60 -3.72 26.84
N THR A 30 27.29 -3.42 28.10
CA THR A 30 26.16 -3.95 28.87
C THR A 30 24.85 -3.41 28.30
N VAL A 31 24.06 -4.26 27.65
CA VAL A 31 22.68 -3.96 27.23
C VAL A 31 21.76 -4.15 28.44
N GLN A 32 21.03 -3.11 28.83
CA GLN A 32 20.00 -3.19 29.88
C GLN A 32 18.75 -3.94 29.37
N PRO A 33 18.14 -4.83 30.18
CA PRO A 33 16.92 -5.51 29.77
C PRO A 33 15.71 -4.60 29.93
N LEU A 34 14.96 -4.38 28.84
CA LEU A 34 13.60 -3.85 28.91
C LEU A 34 12.71 -4.86 29.66
N GLY A 35 12.06 -4.40 30.71
CA GLY A 35 11.13 -5.19 31.52
C GLY A 35 9.87 -5.64 30.76
N PRO A 36 9.13 -6.61 31.31
CA PRO A 36 7.93 -7.17 30.69
C PRO A 36 6.76 -6.16 30.69
N PRO A 37 5.85 -6.23 29.71
CA PRO A 37 4.66 -5.38 29.66
C PRO A 37 3.67 -5.73 30.79
N PRO A 38 2.83 -4.76 31.23
CA PRO A 38 1.90 -4.98 32.32
C PRO A 38 0.76 -5.93 31.91
N VAL A 39 0.50 -6.92 32.76
CA VAL A 39 -0.65 -7.84 32.70
C VAL A 39 -1.92 -7.07 33.06
N PRO A 40 -3.01 -7.14 32.27
CA PRO A 40 -4.28 -6.52 32.65
C PRO A 40 -4.95 -7.32 33.77
N ARG A 41 -5.26 -6.65 34.89
CA ARG A 41 -6.06 -7.22 35.98
C ARG A 41 -7.54 -7.34 35.60
N PRO A 42 -8.22 -8.44 35.96
CA PRO A 42 -9.64 -8.60 35.73
C PRO A 42 -10.51 -8.02 36.87
N GLY A 43 -11.55 -7.29 36.48
CA GLY A 43 -12.90 -7.32 37.07
C GLY A 43 -13.15 -6.73 38.46
N HIS A 44 -13.99 -5.69 38.53
CA HIS A 44 -15.03 -5.63 39.56
C HIS A 44 -16.38 -5.15 38.95
N PRO A 45 -17.53 -5.67 39.43
CA PRO A 45 -18.84 -5.54 38.79
C PRO A 45 -19.74 -4.48 39.45
N LEU A 46 -20.99 -4.37 38.95
CA LEU A 46 -22.18 -3.62 39.40
C LEU A 46 -22.50 -2.40 38.52
N ALA A 47 -23.73 -2.10 38.09
CA ALA A 47 -25.03 -2.75 38.21
C ALA A 47 -25.97 -2.11 37.16
N GLN A 48 -27.00 -2.87 36.74
CA GLN A 48 -28.18 -2.38 36.02
C GLN A 48 -29.00 -1.41 36.88
N VAL A 49 -29.46 -0.29 36.32
CA VAL A 49 -30.76 0.33 36.66
C VAL A 49 -31.39 0.93 35.39
N MET A 50 -32.69 0.66 35.24
CA MET A 50 -33.56 1.03 34.12
C MET A 50 -34.06 2.49 34.17
N ALA A 51 -34.27 3.05 32.96
CA ALA A 51 -35.38 3.89 32.46
C ALA A 51 -35.79 5.26 33.09
N ALA A 52 -35.58 6.30 32.26
CA ALA A 52 -36.44 7.48 31.91
C ALA A 52 -36.70 8.62 32.93
N PRO A 53 -37.11 9.86 32.52
CA PRO A 53 -36.96 10.59 31.24
C PRO A 53 -36.33 12.01 31.39
N THR A 54 -36.18 12.68 30.25
CA THR A 54 -35.70 14.06 29.93
C THR A 54 -36.05 15.20 30.92
N PRO A 55 -35.20 16.25 31.01
CA PRO A 55 -35.55 17.47 30.26
C PRO A 55 -34.36 18.22 29.62
N THR A 56 -34.70 18.92 28.54
CA THR A 56 -33.96 19.95 27.79
C THR A 56 -33.47 21.12 28.66
N PRO A 57 -32.32 21.74 28.31
CA PRO A 57 -32.13 23.16 28.57
C PRO A 57 -32.06 23.98 27.28
N ALA A 58 -32.67 25.15 27.39
CA ALA A 58 -33.11 26.02 26.33
C ALA A 58 -32.02 26.94 25.79
N ARG A 59 -32.16 27.17 24.48
CA ARG A 59 -31.71 28.31 23.68
C ARG A 59 -32.03 29.64 24.38
N SER A 60 -31.00 30.40 24.75
CA SER A 60 -31.17 31.78 25.23
C SER A 60 -31.15 32.76 24.06
N GLN A 61 -32.30 33.38 23.83
CA GLN A 61 -32.51 34.52 22.94
C GLN A 61 -32.12 35.84 23.62
N SER A 62 -31.73 36.78 22.77
CA SER A 62 -31.39 38.19 23.00
C SER A 62 -32.57 39.09 23.37
N VAL A 63 -32.40 40.03 24.31
CA VAL A 63 -33.06 41.37 24.33
C VAL A 63 -32.24 42.36 25.21
N PRO A 64 -32.49 43.70 25.27
CA PRO A 64 -31.48 44.70 24.93
C PRO A 64 -31.16 45.72 26.04
N GLY A 65 -30.04 46.43 25.88
CA GLY A 65 -29.88 47.80 26.35
C GLY A 65 -29.20 48.01 27.71
N ARG A 66 -28.03 48.64 27.67
CA ARG A 66 -27.75 49.89 28.39
C ARG A 66 -26.45 50.50 27.85
N LYS A 67 -26.54 51.73 27.36
CA LYS A 67 -25.40 52.58 26.97
C LYS A 67 -24.58 52.92 28.21
N GLY A 68 -23.28 52.64 28.17
CA GLY A 68 -22.29 53.07 29.16
C GLY A 68 -21.02 53.51 28.42
N PRO A 69 -20.36 54.60 28.86
CA PRO A 69 -19.36 55.33 28.08
C PRO A 69 -18.02 54.58 27.96
N SER A 70 -17.43 54.70 26.78
CA SER A 70 -16.13 54.13 26.39
C SER A 70 -14.95 54.68 27.22
N PRO A 71 -13.90 53.88 27.48
CA PRO A 71 -12.67 54.34 28.13
C PRO A 71 -11.74 55.12 27.16
N PRO A 72 -10.84 55.97 27.69
CA PRO A 72 -10.09 56.94 26.90
C PRO A 72 -8.90 56.32 26.13
N PRO A 73 -8.58 56.80 24.92
CA PRO A 73 -7.42 56.35 24.16
C PRO A 73 -6.16 57.10 24.64
N SER A 74 -5.28 56.38 25.34
CA SER A 74 -3.94 56.88 25.71
C SER A 74 -3.00 56.73 24.52
N ARG A 75 -2.75 57.85 23.84
CA ARG A 75 -1.88 57.98 22.66
C ARG A 75 -0.48 58.39 23.12
N ALA A 76 0.56 57.62 22.80
CA ALA A 76 1.94 58.07 22.91
C ALA A 76 2.26 58.99 21.71
N GLN A 77 2.61 60.24 22.00
CA GLN A 77 3.06 61.25 21.04
C GLN A 77 4.50 60.91 20.59
N THR A 78 4.68 60.69 19.29
CA THR A 78 5.97 60.86 18.61
C THR A 78 6.01 62.26 17.98
N PRO A 79 7.15 62.96 18.02
CA PRO A 79 7.26 64.33 17.55
C PRO A 79 7.20 64.40 16.01
N ARG A 80 6.27 65.21 15.50
CA ARG A 80 6.21 65.63 14.09
C ARG A 80 7.25 66.72 13.86
N SER A 81 8.29 66.41 13.09
CA SER A 81 9.12 67.43 12.44
C SER A 81 8.32 68.06 11.31
N ALA A 82 8.12 69.38 11.39
CA ALA A 82 7.55 70.19 10.33
C ALA A 82 8.59 70.38 9.22
N ALA A 83 8.28 69.89 8.01
CA ALA A 83 9.01 70.24 6.80
C ALA A 83 8.14 71.18 5.95
N THR A 84 8.77 72.28 5.56
CA THR A 84 8.28 73.42 4.78
C THR A 84 7.71 73.02 3.40
N PRO A 85 6.65 73.65 2.90
CA PRO A 85 6.13 73.39 1.56
C PRO A 85 6.96 74.14 0.51
N LEU A 86 7.57 73.42 -0.43
CA LEU A 86 8.02 73.98 -1.70
C LEU A 86 6.92 73.85 -2.76
N PRO A 87 6.85 74.78 -3.73
CA PRO A 87 5.74 74.90 -4.64
C PRO A 87 5.73 73.80 -5.71
N ALA A 88 4.52 73.43 -6.10
CA ALA A 88 4.20 72.51 -7.17
C ALA A 88 4.89 72.89 -8.48
N SER A 89 5.66 71.95 -9.02
CA SER A 89 5.95 71.87 -10.44
C SER A 89 5.47 70.50 -10.91
N GLY A 90 4.53 70.52 -11.85
CA GLY A 90 3.92 69.33 -12.43
C GLY A 90 4.96 68.48 -13.15
N ALA A 91 5.22 67.31 -12.59
CA ALA A 91 5.69 66.15 -13.33
C ALA A 91 4.95 64.97 -12.73
N GLU A 92 4.05 64.38 -13.52
CA GLU A 92 3.50 63.05 -13.30
C GLU A 92 4.67 62.05 -13.27
N THR A 93 5.36 61.98 -12.15
CA THR A 93 6.32 60.94 -11.86
C THR A 93 5.51 59.75 -11.37
N PRO A 94 5.60 58.57 -12.01
CA PRO A 94 4.85 57.41 -11.58
C PRO A 94 5.37 57.00 -10.19
N GLN A 95 4.64 57.39 -9.14
CA GLN A 95 4.94 57.12 -7.73
C GLN A 95 4.64 55.65 -7.34
N GLY A 96 5.08 54.69 -8.14
CA GLY A 96 5.18 53.30 -7.72
C GLY A 96 6.64 53.00 -7.40
N GLY A 97 6.98 52.80 -6.13
CA GLY A 97 8.33 52.35 -5.78
C GLY A 97 8.63 51.02 -6.49
N HIS A 98 9.90 50.75 -6.81
CA HIS A 98 10.30 49.50 -7.48
C HIS A 98 9.74 48.24 -6.79
N MET A 99 9.66 48.26 -5.47
CA MET A 99 9.08 47.19 -4.64
C MET A 99 7.57 47.00 -4.86
N ASP A 100 6.83 48.08 -5.09
CA ASP A 100 5.39 48.02 -5.39
C ASP A 100 5.17 47.43 -6.78
N ALA A 101 6.03 47.78 -7.75
CA ALA A 101 5.98 47.21 -9.09
C ALA A 101 6.23 45.69 -9.06
N ILE A 102 7.20 45.21 -8.26
CA ILE A 102 7.43 43.78 -8.05
C ILE A 102 6.21 43.12 -7.41
N GLY A 103 5.68 43.70 -6.31
CA GLY A 103 4.50 43.17 -5.64
C GLY A 103 3.28 43.10 -6.54
N LEU A 104 3.06 44.11 -7.39
CA LEU A 104 1.99 44.12 -8.38
C LEU A 104 2.16 43.03 -9.44
N ARG A 105 3.39 42.85 -9.97
CA ARG A 105 3.69 41.78 -10.96
C ARG A 105 3.48 40.39 -10.38
N LEU A 106 3.98 40.12 -9.17
CA LEU A 106 3.79 38.83 -8.51
C LEU A 106 2.31 38.54 -8.24
N ASN A 107 1.56 39.55 -7.76
CA ASN A 107 0.12 39.39 -7.56
C ASN A 107 -0.64 39.19 -8.88
N ASP A 108 -0.22 39.83 -9.97
CA ASP A 108 -0.79 39.61 -11.31
C ASP A 108 -0.53 38.18 -11.79
N THR A 109 0.70 37.65 -11.64
CA THR A 109 1.00 36.25 -11.93
C THR A 109 0.12 35.31 -11.11
N VAL A 110 -0.01 35.55 -9.80
CA VAL A 110 -0.88 34.74 -8.93
C VAL A 110 -2.34 34.82 -9.36
N ASN A 111 -2.85 36.00 -9.72
CA ASN A 111 -4.20 36.18 -10.25
C ASN A 111 -4.40 35.43 -11.57
N LYS A 112 -3.41 35.46 -12.47
CA LYS A 112 -3.42 34.74 -13.75
C LYS A 112 -3.40 33.23 -13.55
N ALA A 113 -2.62 32.72 -12.61
CA ALA A 113 -2.60 31.30 -12.26
C ALA A 113 -3.97 30.83 -11.73
N CYS A 114 -4.64 31.66 -10.92
CA CYS A 114 -5.99 31.39 -10.45
C CYS A 114 -7.10 31.69 -11.48
N LEU A 115 -6.78 32.23 -12.66
CA LEU A 115 -7.78 32.71 -13.61
C LEU A 115 -8.58 31.55 -14.22
N GLY A 116 -9.88 31.57 -13.97
CA GLY A 116 -10.80 30.55 -14.46
C GLY A 116 -10.83 29.28 -13.62
N VAL A 117 -10.17 29.27 -12.45
CA VAL A 117 -10.36 28.24 -11.43
C VAL A 117 -11.66 28.55 -10.71
N ASP A 118 -12.55 27.55 -10.63
CA ASP A 118 -13.85 27.71 -10.01
C ASP A 118 -14.22 26.45 -9.21
N GLY A 119 -14.19 26.58 -7.88
CA GLY A 119 -14.55 25.50 -6.96
C GLY A 119 -16.03 25.12 -7.00
N LYS A 120 -16.93 25.99 -7.50
CA LYS A 120 -18.36 25.65 -7.65
C LYS A 120 -18.57 24.79 -8.89
N ASN A 121 -17.97 25.20 -10.00
CA ASN A 121 -18.02 24.46 -11.27
C ASN A 121 -16.96 23.34 -11.36
N LYS A 122 -16.21 23.10 -10.27
CA LYS A 122 -15.13 22.11 -10.17
C LYS A 122 -14.09 22.24 -11.30
N LYS A 123 -13.89 23.46 -11.78
CA LYS A 123 -12.92 23.78 -12.82
C LYS A 123 -11.56 23.98 -12.16
N GLY A 124 -10.67 23.02 -12.38
CA GLY A 124 -9.34 22.98 -11.78
C GLY A 124 -8.34 23.98 -12.37
N PHE A 125 -7.13 23.94 -11.85
CA PHE A 125 -5.98 24.67 -12.38
C PHE A 125 -5.56 24.12 -13.75
N ARG A 126 -4.96 24.98 -14.58
CA ARG A 126 -4.28 24.54 -15.80
C ARG A 126 -2.94 23.90 -15.42
N LYS A 127 -2.50 22.90 -16.18
CA LYS A 127 -1.18 22.28 -16.00
C LYS A 127 -0.07 23.34 -16.09
N GLY A 128 0.90 23.33 -15.17
CA GLY A 128 2.00 24.30 -15.13
C GLY A 128 1.63 25.68 -14.58
N ALA A 129 0.41 25.87 -14.06
CA ALA A 129 0.02 27.14 -13.45
C ALA A 129 0.84 27.42 -12.18
N GLY A 130 1.14 26.40 -11.38
CA GLY A 130 1.97 26.54 -10.18
C GLY A 130 3.43 26.81 -10.53
N TRP A 131 3.91 26.16 -11.60
CA TRP A 131 5.26 26.37 -12.12
C TRP A 131 5.49 27.82 -12.55
N THR A 132 4.55 28.40 -13.30
CA THR A 132 4.61 29.81 -13.74
C THR A 132 4.73 30.78 -12.55
N VAL A 133 4.08 30.48 -11.42
CA VAL A 133 4.17 31.28 -10.19
C VAL A 133 5.56 31.15 -9.57
N GLY A 134 6.08 29.92 -9.43
CA GLY A 134 7.43 29.66 -8.92
C GLY A 134 8.51 30.34 -9.77
N GLU A 135 8.42 30.21 -11.09
CA GLU A 135 9.38 30.80 -12.03
C GLU A 135 9.35 32.33 -11.99
N SER A 136 8.17 32.93 -11.85
CA SER A 136 8.04 34.39 -11.69
C SER A 136 8.75 34.90 -10.43
N ILE A 137 8.78 34.08 -9.37
CA ILE A 137 9.48 34.40 -8.13
C ILE A 137 10.98 34.25 -8.31
N ALA A 138 11.41 33.14 -8.93
CA ALA A 138 12.82 32.91 -9.25
C ALA A 138 13.40 34.04 -10.11
N ASN A 139 12.63 34.55 -11.08
CA ASN A 139 13.04 35.66 -11.94
C ASN A 139 13.09 37.03 -11.25
N VAL A 140 12.40 37.18 -10.11
CA VAL A 140 12.36 38.43 -9.34
C VAL A 140 13.51 38.49 -8.33
N LEU A 141 13.97 37.35 -7.83
CA LEU A 141 15.08 37.29 -6.87
C LEU A 141 16.42 37.41 -7.62
N PRO A 142 17.21 38.49 -7.40
CA PRO A 142 18.48 38.64 -8.08
C PRO A 142 19.51 37.65 -7.51
N PRO A 143 20.26 36.92 -8.36
CA PRO A 143 21.30 36.01 -7.90
C PRO A 143 22.49 36.78 -7.31
N ALA A 144 23.33 36.10 -6.52
CA ALA A 144 24.60 36.68 -6.08
C ALA A 144 25.46 37.12 -7.29
N PRO A 145 26.15 38.29 -7.24
CA PRO A 145 26.47 39.11 -6.06
C PRO A 145 25.56 40.34 -5.84
N ALA A 146 24.24 40.19 -5.84
CA ALA A 146 23.33 41.28 -5.48
C ALA A 146 23.47 41.74 -4.01
N ASP A 147 23.11 43.00 -3.73
CA ASP A 147 23.07 43.55 -2.37
C ASP A 147 22.09 42.76 -1.48
N ALA A 148 22.58 42.28 -0.33
CA ALA A 148 21.79 41.52 0.64
C ALA A 148 20.58 42.30 1.17
N TYR A 149 20.64 43.63 1.27
CA TYR A 149 19.48 44.43 1.68
C TYR A 149 18.39 44.47 0.62
N LEU A 150 18.77 44.60 -0.65
CA LEU A 150 17.85 44.50 -1.79
C LEU A 150 17.21 43.11 -1.84
N VAL A 151 18.01 42.05 -1.74
CA VAL A 151 17.49 40.66 -1.72
C VAL A 151 16.50 40.47 -0.58
N ARG A 152 16.80 40.96 0.64
CA ARG A 152 15.85 40.90 1.78
C ARG A 152 14.58 41.70 1.54
N ALA A 153 14.68 42.87 0.92
CA ALA A 153 13.50 43.67 0.59
C ALA A 153 12.59 42.94 -0.40
N ILE A 154 13.16 42.41 -1.49
CA ILE A 154 12.45 41.61 -2.51
C ILE A 154 11.84 40.37 -1.88
N LEU A 155 12.61 39.64 -1.08
CA LEU A 155 12.16 38.44 -0.38
C LEU A 155 10.96 38.68 0.52
N ARG A 156 10.91 39.79 1.29
CA ARG A 156 9.71 40.12 2.10
C ARG A 156 8.47 40.34 1.24
N THR A 157 8.61 41.01 0.10
CA THR A 157 7.52 41.21 -0.86
C THR A 157 7.08 39.87 -1.45
N THR A 158 8.02 39.02 -1.86
CA THR A 158 7.77 37.66 -2.36
C THR A 158 7.03 36.79 -1.34
N VAL A 159 7.50 36.71 -0.10
CA VAL A 159 6.85 35.93 0.96
C VAL A 159 5.42 36.40 1.22
N ARG A 160 5.18 37.71 1.17
CA ARG A 160 3.82 38.25 1.29
C ARG A 160 2.92 37.77 0.15
N SER A 161 3.39 37.85 -1.10
CA SER A 161 2.63 37.37 -2.27
C SER A 161 2.39 35.86 -2.22
N LEU A 162 3.41 35.06 -1.87
CA LEU A 162 3.27 33.62 -1.69
C LEU A 162 2.29 33.26 -0.56
N SER A 163 2.35 33.98 0.57
CA SER A 163 1.42 33.74 1.69
C SER A 163 -0.04 34.02 1.28
N ILE A 164 -0.28 35.07 0.48
CA ILE A 164 -1.60 35.35 -0.09
C ILE A 164 -2.00 34.22 -1.05
N TYR A 165 -1.07 33.73 -1.87
CA TYR A 165 -1.32 32.65 -2.81
C TYR A 165 -1.72 31.35 -2.10
N VAL A 166 -0.95 30.90 -1.11
CA VAL A 166 -1.28 29.75 -0.26
C VAL A 166 -2.65 29.90 0.39
N SER A 167 -2.94 31.08 0.96
CA SER A 167 -4.25 31.36 1.56
C SER A 167 -5.41 31.23 0.58
N ARG A 168 -5.20 31.57 -0.70
CA ARG A 168 -6.19 31.39 -1.77
C ARG A 168 -6.35 29.93 -2.16
N LEU A 169 -5.26 29.17 -2.28
CA LEU A 169 -5.31 27.72 -2.53
C LEU A 169 -6.11 27.02 -1.42
N ASP A 170 -5.83 27.33 -0.15
CA ASP A 170 -6.59 26.81 1.00
C ASP A 170 -8.07 27.21 0.94
N SER A 171 -8.39 28.46 0.57
CA SER A 171 -9.77 28.94 0.46
C SER A 171 -10.54 28.25 -0.67
N LEU A 172 -9.87 27.92 -1.77
CA LEU A 172 -10.45 27.14 -2.88
C LEU A 172 -10.65 25.68 -2.49
N LEU A 173 -9.73 25.14 -1.69
CA LEU A 173 -9.73 23.74 -1.30
C LEU A 173 -10.75 23.43 -0.21
N LEU A 174 -10.98 24.33 0.74
CA LEU A 174 -11.85 24.11 1.89
C LEU A 174 -13.27 23.64 1.52
N PRO A 175 -13.99 24.27 0.57
CA PRO A 175 -15.30 23.80 0.14
C PRO A 175 -15.25 22.38 -0.45
N ALA A 176 -14.20 22.07 -1.22
CA ALA A 176 -14.03 20.75 -1.82
C ALA A 176 -13.75 19.67 -0.78
N LEU A 177 -12.94 19.96 0.26
CA LEU A 177 -12.68 19.01 1.34
C LEU A 177 -13.89 18.81 2.27
N SER A 178 -14.73 19.83 2.42
CA SER A 178 -15.98 19.73 3.19
C SER A 178 -17.12 19.02 2.44
N ASP A 179 -16.99 18.88 1.12
CA ASP A 179 -17.98 18.23 0.28
C ASP A 179 -17.93 16.71 0.52
N PRO A 180 -19.04 16.04 0.89
CA PRO A 180 -19.06 14.60 1.13
C PRO A 180 -18.64 13.78 -0.10
N LEU A 181 -18.71 14.36 -1.31
CA LEU A 181 -18.21 13.72 -2.51
C LEU A 181 -16.69 13.54 -2.49
N PHE A 182 -15.93 14.38 -1.79
CA PHE A 182 -14.48 14.18 -1.67
C PHE A 182 -14.15 12.87 -0.95
N ALA A 183 -14.87 12.58 0.14
CA ALA A 183 -14.73 11.34 0.92
C ALA A 183 -15.43 10.13 0.30
N SER A 184 -16.12 10.29 -0.85
CA SER A 184 -16.78 9.18 -1.50
C SER A 184 -15.78 8.11 -1.99
N PRO A 185 -16.14 6.81 -1.93
CA PRO A 185 -15.27 5.74 -2.40
C PRO A 185 -14.84 5.94 -3.85
N ILE A 186 -13.57 5.68 -4.14
CA ILE A 186 -13.02 5.81 -5.48
C ILE A 186 -13.51 4.63 -6.33
N ASN A 187 -14.04 4.93 -7.53
CA ASN A 187 -14.56 3.89 -8.40
C ASN A 187 -13.43 3.22 -9.20
N LEU A 188 -12.75 2.27 -8.56
CA LEU A 188 -11.62 1.54 -9.15
C LEU A 188 -12.02 0.49 -10.19
N THR A 189 -13.31 0.17 -10.31
CA THR A 189 -13.83 -0.89 -11.21
C THR A 189 -14.29 -0.37 -12.57
N GLN A 190 -14.11 0.93 -12.85
CA GLN A 190 -14.58 1.51 -14.11
C GLN A 190 -13.86 0.92 -15.34
N PRO A 191 -14.58 0.76 -16.46
CA PRO A 191 -13.99 0.25 -17.68
C PRO A 191 -12.85 1.16 -18.18
N ALA A 192 -11.88 0.57 -18.88
CA ALA A 192 -10.67 1.24 -19.35
C ALA A 192 -10.92 2.53 -20.17
N ASN A 193 -12.12 2.72 -20.71
CA ASN A 193 -12.49 3.86 -21.55
C ASN A 193 -12.84 5.14 -20.78
N VAL A 194 -12.95 5.10 -19.45
CA VAL A 194 -13.18 6.32 -18.65
C VAL A 194 -11.86 7.05 -18.41
N SER A 195 -11.86 8.38 -18.61
CA SER A 195 -10.67 9.23 -18.57
C SER A 195 -10.06 9.40 -17.18
N SER A 196 -10.88 9.35 -16.12
CA SER A 196 -10.38 9.41 -14.74
C SER A 196 -11.30 8.64 -13.77
N PRO A 197 -10.74 7.82 -12.85
CA PRO A 197 -11.48 7.17 -11.78
C PRO A 197 -11.91 8.15 -10.66
N LEU A 198 -11.41 9.39 -10.67
CA LEU A 198 -11.72 10.41 -9.68
C LEU A 198 -13.02 11.14 -10.03
N ASN A 199 -13.84 11.42 -9.02
CA ASN A 199 -15.00 12.27 -9.23
C ASN A 199 -14.59 13.75 -9.44
N PRO A 200 -15.47 14.63 -9.94
CA PRO A 200 -15.13 16.03 -10.21
C PRO A 200 -14.60 16.81 -8.99
N THR A 201 -15.12 16.53 -7.79
CA THR A 201 -14.64 17.17 -6.55
C THR A 201 -13.22 16.74 -6.20
N GLN A 202 -12.91 15.45 -6.31
CA GLN A 202 -11.57 14.90 -6.10
C GLN A 202 -10.60 15.41 -7.16
N ALA A 203 -10.98 15.39 -8.44
CA ALA A 203 -10.15 15.88 -9.54
C ALA A 203 -9.84 17.39 -9.40
N PHE A 204 -10.83 18.19 -8.98
CA PHE A 204 -10.61 19.60 -8.66
C PHE A 204 -9.60 19.75 -7.51
N ALA A 205 -9.80 19.05 -6.39
CA ALA A 205 -8.89 19.12 -5.24
C ALA A 205 -7.45 18.71 -5.61
N VAL A 206 -7.30 17.65 -6.42
CA VAL A 206 -5.99 17.20 -6.94
C VAL A 206 -5.34 18.30 -7.79
N SER A 207 -6.09 19.00 -8.64
CA SER A 207 -5.53 20.11 -9.43
C SER A 207 -5.01 21.26 -8.56
N VAL A 208 -5.67 21.55 -7.42
CA VAL A 208 -5.20 22.56 -6.46
C VAL A 208 -3.91 22.08 -5.78
N ALA A 209 -3.86 20.81 -5.38
CA ALA A 209 -2.69 20.20 -4.78
C ALA A 209 -1.49 20.19 -5.75
N HIS A 210 -1.67 19.82 -7.01
CA HIS A 210 -0.61 19.87 -8.02
C HIS A 210 -0.09 21.27 -8.23
N CYS A 211 -0.98 22.27 -8.28
CA CYS A 211 -0.57 23.66 -8.41
C CYS A 211 0.27 24.13 -7.21
N ALA A 212 -0.07 23.69 -5.99
CA ALA A 212 0.73 23.93 -4.79
C ALA A 212 2.11 23.27 -4.86
N TRP A 213 2.13 21.99 -5.27
CA TRP A 213 3.35 21.20 -5.42
C TRP A 213 4.29 21.80 -6.47
N GLU A 214 3.80 22.10 -7.69
CA GLU A 214 4.60 22.70 -8.77
C GLU A 214 5.27 24.02 -8.33
N THR A 215 4.58 24.84 -7.53
CA THR A 215 5.18 26.07 -6.98
C THR A 215 6.25 25.77 -5.95
N CYS A 216 6.04 24.79 -5.07
CA CYS A 216 7.02 24.39 -4.06
C CYS A 216 8.29 23.82 -4.70
N GLU A 217 8.12 22.85 -5.60
CA GLU A 217 9.19 22.19 -6.36
C GLU A 217 10.04 23.22 -7.12
N CYS A 218 9.42 24.17 -7.81
CA CYS A 218 10.15 25.21 -8.53
C CYS A 218 10.99 26.09 -7.59
N LEU A 219 10.51 26.36 -6.37
CA LEU A 219 11.27 27.09 -5.36
C LEU A 219 12.42 26.25 -4.79
N GLU A 220 12.23 24.94 -4.61
CA GLU A 220 13.29 24.01 -4.17
C GLU A 220 14.41 23.95 -5.19
N GLN A 221 14.08 23.71 -6.47
CA GLN A 221 15.05 23.70 -7.56
C GLN A 221 15.82 25.02 -7.67
N MET A 222 15.14 26.16 -7.44
CA MET A 222 15.80 27.46 -7.40
C MET A 222 16.84 27.54 -6.27
N LEU A 223 16.51 27.05 -5.07
CA LEU A 223 17.38 27.09 -3.89
C LEU A 223 18.56 26.12 -4.00
N GLU A 224 18.35 24.95 -4.60
CA GLU A 224 19.39 23.94 -4.86
C GLU A 224 20.50 24.42 -5.79
N THR A 225 20.26 25.46 -6.60
CA THR A 225 21.30 26.05 -7.46
C THR A 225 22.51 26.59 -6.68
N GLY A 226 22.38 26.83 -5.37
CA GLY A 226 23.44 27.39 -4.53
C GLY A 226 23.78 28.85 -4.83
N LYS A 227 23.03 29.50 -5.73
CA LYS A 227 23.25 30.90 -6.15
C LYS A 227 22.69 31.93 -5.17
N TYR A 228 21.86 31.49 -4.22
CA TYR A 228 21.16 32.33 -3.26
C TYR A 228 21.77 32.21 -1.86
N PRO A 229 21.83 33.30 -1.08
CA PRO A 229 22.27 33.23 0.32
C PRO A 229 21.33 32.36 1.17
N ARG A 230 21.88 31.66 2.18
CA ARG A 230 21.11 30.77 3.08
C ARG A 230 19.87 31.40 3.72
N PHE A 231 19.91 32.69 4.04
CA PHE A 231 18.75 33.37 4.64
C PHE A 231 17.53 33.38 3.71
N VAL A 232 17.71 33.24 2.39
CA VAL A 232 16.61 33.15 1.42
C VAL A 232 15.84 31.85 1.64
N GLU A 233 16.56 30.73 1.75
CA GLU A 233 15.99 29.42 2.08
C GLU A 233 15.27 29.45 3.43
N ASP A 234 15.95 29.93 4.48
CA ASP A 234 15.37 30.01 5.84
C ASP A 234 14.07 30.80 5.88
N THR A 235 13.96 31.84 5.05
CA THR A 235 12.80 32.73 5.00
C THR A 235 11.66 32.15 4.14
N LEU A 236 11.97 31.40 3.08
CA LEU A 236 10.97 30.75 2.22
C LEU A 236 10.42 29.45 2.84
N ARG A 237 11.23 28.72 3.62
CA ARG A 237 10.89 27.41 4.19
C ARG A 237 9.52 27.36 4.89
N PRO A 238 9.13 28.31 5.76
CA PRO A 238 7.81 28.27 6.40
C PRO A 238 6.63 28.42 5.43
N THR A 239 6.86 28.95 4.23
CA THR A 239 5.84 29.08 3.18
C THR A 239 5.77 27.81 2.33
N MET A 240 6.92 27.20 2.05
CA MET A 240 7.05 25.89 1.39
C MET A 240 6.36 24.78 2.21
N ASP A 241 6.61 24.74 3.52
CA ASP A 241 5.91 23.82 4.45
C ASP A 241 4.37 23.97 4.38
N LYS A 242 3.84 25.15 4.04
CA LYS A 242 2.39 25.36 3.86
C LYS A 242 1.89 24.85 2.51
N PHE A 243 2.69 24.93 1.45
CA PHE A 243 2.35 24.27 0.18
C PHE A 243 2.29 22.76 0.37
N ASP A 244 3.27 22.17 1.07
CA ASP A 244 3.25 20.74 1.41
C ASP A 244 2.01 20.36 2.22
N LEU A 245 1.58 21.22 3.15
CA LEU A 245 0.37 21.00 3.91
C LEU A 245 -0.87 21.00 3.01
N VAL A 246 -0.95 21.87 2.00
CA VAL A 246 -2.03 21.88 1.00
C VAL A 246 -2.03 20.57 0.21
N VAL A 247 -0.86 20.11 -0.26
CA VAL A 247 -0.70 18.83 -0.97
C VAL A 247 -1.16 17.67 -0.09
N GLY A 248 -0.66 17.62 1.15
CA GLY A 248 -0.94 16.55 2.11
C GLY A 248 -2.41 16.43 2.50
N LYS A 249 -3.17 17.55 2.55
CA LYS A 249 -4.63 17.53 2.80
C LYS A 249 -5.42 16.79 1.72
N VAL A 250 -4.91 16.71 0.49
CA VAL A 250 -5.60 16.10 -0.66
C VAL A 250 -5.06 14.72 -0.98
N VAL A 251 -3.74 14.62 -1.15
CA VAL A 251 -3.08 13.41 -1.63
C VAL A 251 -3.21 12.28 -0.62
N ARG A 252 -2.97 12.55 0.67
CA ARG A 252 -2.93 11.50 1.71
C ARG A 252 -4.29 10.79 1.88
N PRO A 253 -5.45 11.46 1.97
CA PRO A 253 -6.74 10.77 2.02
C PRO A 253 -7.05 9.94 0.78
N ILE A 254 -6.73 10.44 -0.42
CA ILE A 254 -6.98 9.72 -1.68
C ILE A 254 -6.14 8.44 -1.74
N LEU A 255 -4.83 8.54 -1.48
CA LEU A 255 -3.94 7.38 -1.50
C LEU A 255 -4.27 6.38 -0.39
N LEU A 256 -4.71 6.86 0.79
CA LEU A 256 -5.20 5.99 1.85
C LEU A 256 -6.48 5.24 1.42
N ALA A 257 -7.41 5.91 0.72
CA ALA A 257 -8.60 5.26 0.19
C ALA A 257 -8.25 4.17 -0.84
N VAL A 258 -7.30 4.44 -1.76
CA VAL A 258 -6.79 3.43 -2.71
C VAL A 258 -6.17 2.26 -1.96
N LYS A 259 -5.29 2.52 -0.97
CA LYS A 259 -4.68 1.48 -0.14
C LYS A 259 -5.73 0.57 0.49
N VAL A 260 -6.71 1.16 1.19
CA VAL A 260 -7.76 0.41 1.90
C VAL A 260 -8.59 -0.43 0.93
N GLU A 261 -8.94 0.11 -0.24
CA GLU A 261 -9.69 -0.64 -1.26
C GLU A 261 -8.86 -1.78 -1.87
N LEU A 262 -7.56 -1.59 -2.11
CA LEU A 262 -6.67 -2.65 -2.60
C LEU A 262 -6.53 -3.77 -1.55
N GLU A 263 -6.22 -3.43 -0.29
CA GLU A 263 -6.12 -4.40 0.81
C GLU A 263 -7.45 -5.15 1.05
N ALA A 264 -8.57 -4.45 0.96
CA ALA A 264 -9.90 -5.06 1.10
C ALA A 264 -10.22 -6.01 -0.05
N SER A 265 -9.79 -5.71 -1.28
CA SER A 265 -10.02 -6.58 -2.45
C SER A 265 -9.18 -7.85 -2.43
N ILE A 266 -8.05 -7.83 -1.71
CA ILE A 266 -7.25 -9.01 -1.40
C ILE A 266 -7.88 -9.81 -0.26
N SER A 267 -8.45 -9.16 0.76
CA SER A 267 -8.99 -9.87 1.93
C SER A 267 -10.35 -10.55 1.67
N LYS A 268 -11.09 -10.16 0.62
CA LYS A 268 -12.42 -10.69 0.27
C LYS A 268 -12.39 -11.90 -0.68
N THR A 269 -11.29 -12.66 -0.67
CA THR A 269 -11.04 -13.81 -1.57
C THR A 269 -12.03 -14.97 -1.42
N HIS A 270 -12.85 -15.01 -0.36
CA HIS A 270 -13.79 -16.09 -0.12
C HIS A 270 -15.12 -15.91 -0.88
N GLY A 271 -15.21 -16.55 -2.05
CA GLY A 271 -16.39 -17.35 -2.43
C GLY A 271 -17.68 -16.65 -2.86
N VAL A 272 -17.74 -15.32 -2.92
CA VAL A 272 -18.89 -14.63 -3.51
C VAL A 272 -18.38 -13.73 -4.63
N ALA A 273 -18.45 -14.25 -5.86
CA ALA A 273 -18.38 -13.39 -7.04
C ALA A 273 -19.34 -12.22 -6.81
N PRO A 274 -18.92 -10.96 -7.03
CA PRO A 274 -19.74 -9.80 -6.71
C PRO A 274 -21.10 -9.98 -7.38
N LYS A 275 -22.14 -10.18 -6.58
CA LYS A 275 -23.52 -10.06 -7.05
C LYS A 275 -23.65 -8.62 -7.50
N ALA A 276 -23.65 -8.39 -8.81
CA ALA A 276 -24.12 -7.14 -9.36
C ALA A 276 -25.47 -6.82 -8.70
N PRO A 277 -25.73 -5.57 -8.28
CA PRO A 277 -26.99 -5.20 -7.64
C PRO A 277 -28.14 -5.65 -8.53
N ALA A 278 -29.00 -6.50 -7.97
CA ALA A 278 -30.12 -7.11 -8.65
C ALA A 278 -31.14 -6.04 -9.05
N GLY A 279 -31.01 -5.54 -10.29
CA GLY A 279 -32.14 -4.98 -11.02
C GLY A 279 -33.06 -6.12 -11.47
N PRO A 280 -34.39 -5.91 -11.52
CA PRO A 280 -35.32 -6.93 -11.96
C PRO A 280 -35.31 -6.98 -13.49
N ALA A 281 -34.47 -7.82 -14.09
CA ALA A 281 -34.62 -8.20 -15.49
C ALA A 281 -33.92 -9.54 -15.76
N THR A 282 -34.75 -10.52 -16.14
CA THR A 282 -34.41 -11.73 -16.88
C THR A 282 -33.38 -11.48 -17.99
N VAL A 283 -32.14 -11.93 -17.79
CA VAL A 283 -31.10 -12.05 -18.84
C VAL A 283 -30.29 -13.33 -18.56
N PRO A 284 -29.95 -14.14 -19.58
CA PRO A 284 -29.32 -15.45 -19.41
C PRO A 284 -27.92 -15.37 -18.80
N ALA A 285 -27.49 -16.45 -18.16
CA ALA A 285 -26.17 -16.65 -17.56
C ALA A 285 -25.04 -16.45 -18.60
N SER A 286 -24.64 -15.20 -18.79
CA SER A 286 -23.51 -14.83 -19.63
C SER A 286 -22.22 -14.97 -18.82
N ALA A 287 -21.23 -15.61 -19.43
CA ALA A 287 -19.91 -15.87 -18.87
C ALA A 287 -19.34 -14.61 -18.18
N THR A 288 -19.00 -14.73 -16.90
CA THR A 288 -18.19 -13.71 -16.22
C THR A 288 -16.90 -13.52 -17.01
N PRO A 289 -16.52 -12.27 -17.38
CA PRO A 289 -15.28 -12.04 -18.10
C PRO A 289 -14.12 -12.53 -17.24
N VAL A 290 -13.45 -13.60 -17.70
CA VAL A 290 -12.23 -14.09 -17.08
C VAL A 290 -11.18 -13.01 -17.32
N VAL A 291 -10.85 -12.23 -16.29
CA VAL A 291 -9.73 -11.30 -16.34
C VAL A 291 -8.47 -12.16 -16.50
N ARG A 292 -7.78 -12.00 -17.62
CA ARG A 292 -6.52 -12.70 -17.91
C ARG A 292 -5.38 -11.72 -17.71
N VAL A 293 -4.37 -12.13 -16.95
CA VAL A 293 -3.13 -11.39 -16.85
C VAL A 293 -2.20 -11.94 -17.91
N THR A 294 -1.84 -11.09 -18.86
CA THR A 294 -0.76 -11.37 -19.80
C THR A 294 0.54 -11.20 -19.00
N LYS A 295 1.15 -12.29 -18.53
CA LYS A 295 2.47 -12.25 -17.90
C LYS A 295 3.47 -12.91 -18.83
N GLU A 296 4.43 -12.08 -19.25
CA GLU A 296 5.78 -12.42 -19.68
C GLU A 296 5.95 -13.27 -20.95
N HIS A 297 7.01 -12.93 -21.67
CA HIS A 297 7.55 -13.75 -22.75
C HIS A 297 8.11 -15.01 -22.07
N SER A 298 7.47 -16.14 -22.31
CA SER A 298 8.08 -17.46 -22.06
C SER A 298 9.51 -17.47 -22.62
N GLY A 299 10.42 -18.31 -22.12
CA GLY A 299 11.76 -18.50 -22.72
C GLY A 299 11.75 -18.82 -24.23
N SER A 300 10.55 -19.11 -24.77
CA SER A 300 10.23 -19.24 -26.20
C SER A 300 9.77 -17.94 -26.90
N GLY A 301 9.86 -16.76 -26.28
CA GLY A 301 9.43 -15.47 -26.81
C GLY A 301 7.91 -15.27 -26.97
N HIS A 302 7.07 -16.20 -26.50
CA HIS A 302 5.61 -16.09 -26.65
C HIS A 302 4.95 -15.60 -25.35
N PRO A 303 4.05 -14.60 -25.40
CA PRO A 303 3.34 -14.13 -24.22
C PRO A 303 2.40 -15.22 -23.71
N ARG A 304 2.59 -15.70 -22.47
CA ARG A 304 1.62 -16.60 -21.83
C ARG A 304 0.59 -15.79 -21.06
N GLN A 305 -0.67 -16.14 -21.19
CA GLN A 305 -1.73 -15.60 -20.34
C GLN A 305 -1.94 -16.55 -19.17
N ILE A 306 -1.66 -16.06 -17.96
CA ILE A 306 -1.98 -16.77 -16.73
C ILE A 306 -3.41 -16.37 -16.36
N ALA A 307 -4.28 -17.37 -16.15
CA ALA A 307 -5.64 -17.13 -15.72
C ALA A 307 -5.63 -16.64 -14.27
N VAL A 308 -6.18 -15.46 -13.99
CA VAL A 308 -6.19 -14.91 -12.63
C VAL A 308 -7.02 -15.81 -11.72
N PRO A 309 -6.47 -16.31 -10.60
CA PRO A 309 -7.22 -17.09 -9.61
C PRO A 309 -8.46 -16.37 -9.14
N SER A 310 -9.53 -17.12 -8.84
CA SER A 310 -10.79 -16.57 -8.35
C SER A 310 -10.61 -15.70 -7.09
N CYS A 311 -9.67 -16.08 -6.23
CA CYS A 311 -9.31 -15.34 -5.03
C CYS A 311 -8.78 -13.91 -5.36
N LEU A 312 -8.16 -13.69 -6.52
CA LEU A 312 -7.58 -12.41 -6.92
C LEU A 312 -8.41 -11.61 -7.93
N GLN A 313 -9.57 -12.11 -8.37
CA GLN A 313 -10.39 -11.44 -9.38
C GLN A 313 -10.83 -10.02 -8.95
N GLN A 314 -11.18 -9.84 -7.67
CA GLN A 314 -11.55 -8.53 -7.14
C GLN A 314 -10.37 -7.54 -7.20
N PHE A 315 -9.19 -7.97 -6.74
CA PHE A 315 -7.97 -7.16 -6.85
C PHE A 315 -7.64 -6.83 -8.31
N ALA A 316 -7.64 -7.83 -9.19
CA ALA A 316 -7.36 -7.65 -10.62
C ALA A 316 -8.30 -6.62 -11.28
N SER A 317 -9.59 -6.66 -10.97
CA SER A 317 -10.57 -5.68 -11.50
C SER A 317 -10.33 -4.24 -11.06
N ARG A 318 -9.51 -4.02 -10.01
CA ARG A 318 -9.21 -2.70 -9.43
C ARG A 318 -7.82 -2.19 -9.79
N VAL A 319 -6.95 -3.04 -10.34
CA VAL A 319 -5.57 -2.68 -10.69
C VAL A 319 -5.53 -1.52 -11.68
N ASP A 320 -6.26 -1.61 -12.78
CA ASP A 320 -6.21 -0.57 -13.82
C ASP A 320 -6.79 0.76 -13.33
N GLY A 321 -7.87 0.73 -12.55
CA GLY A 321 -8.44 1.93 -11.93
C GLY A 321 -7.47 2.56 -10.92
N SER A 322 -6.83 1.76 -10.08
CA SER A 322 -5.86 2.23 -9.08
C SER A 322 -4.62 2.82 -9.74
N ARG A 323 -4.13 2.20 -10.80
CA ARG A 323 -3.02 2.73 -11.61
C ARG A 323 -3.36 4.11 -12.15
N LYS A 324 -4.55 4.29 -12.73
CA LYS A 324 -5.00 5.62 -13.21
C LYS A 324 -5.10 6.65 -12.08
N VAL A 325 -5.49 6.25 -10.86
CA VAL A 325 -5.45 7.16 -9.71
C VAL A 325 -4.02 7.56 -9.39
N PHE A 326 -3.08 6.61 -9.36
CA PHE A 326 -1.66 6.93 -9.13
C PHE A 326 -1.08 7.82 -10.23
N GLU A 327 -1.36 7.54 -11.50
CA GLU A 327 -0.96 8.38 -12.63
C GLU A 327 -1.55 9.80 -12.52
N ALA A 328 -2.81 9.92 -12.07
CA ALA A 328 -3.49 11.20 -11.92
C ALA A 328 -3.07 11.97 -10.66
N VAL A 329 -2.65 11.32 -9.58
CA VAL A 329 -2.34 11.97 -8.29
C VAL A 329 -0.84 12.13 -8.10
N ALA A 330 -0.09 11.05 -8.28
CA ALA A 330 1.35 10.99 -8.04
C ALA A 330 2.18 11.29 -9.30
N GLY A 331 1.69 10.92 -10.49
CA GLY A 331 2.44 11.07 -11.74
C GLY A 331 3.01 12.47 -11.99
N PRO A 332 2.26 13.56 -11.76
CA PRO A 332 2.80 14.93 -11.93
C PRO A 332 3.81 15.36 -10.87
N CYS A 333 3.92 14.64 -9.74
CA CYS A 333 4.72 15.04 -8.58
C CYS A 333 6.12 14.41 -8.57
N SER A 334 6.63 13.97 -9.73
CA SER A 334 7.99 13.43 -9.90
C SER A 334 8.37 12.41 -8.79
N HIS A 335 9.53 12.61 -8.18
CA HIS A 335 10.14 11.85 -7.09
C HIS A 335 9.25 11.68 -5.85
N ASP A 336 8.55 12.74 -5.42
CA ASP A 336 7.60 12.65 -4.30
C ASP A 336 6.46 11.66 -4.60
N GLY A 337 5.97 11.71 -5.85
CA GLY A 337 4.95 10.81 -6.34
C GLY A 337 5.36 9.34 -6.21
N GLU A 338 6.61 9.01 -6.56
CA GLU A 338 7.16 7.65 -6.44
C GLU A 338 7.13 7.19 -4.98
N GLY A 339 7.61 8.04 -4.05
CA GLY A 339 7.62 7.74 -2.62
C GLY A 339 6.23 7.49 -2.04
N TRP A 340 5.22 8.23 -2.51
CA TRP A 340 3.85 8.02 -2.09
C TRP A 340 3.25 6.70 -2.60
N VAL A 341 3.52 6.35 -3.86
CA VAL A 341 3.07 5.08 -4.45
C VAL A 341 3.75 3.90 -3.76
N ALA A 342 5.07 3.95 -3.58
CA ALA A 342 5.84 2.93 -2.88
C ALA A 342 5.26 2.63 -1.49
N LYS A 343 4.96 3.67 -0.71
CA LYS A 343 4.37 3.53 0.64
C LYS A 343 3.03 2.79 0.64
N VAL A 344 2.17 3.01 -0.37
CA VAL A 344 0.91 2.27 -0.52
C VAL A 344 1.20 0.83 -0.91
N MET A 345 2.08 0.64 -1.88
CA MET A 345 2.32 -0.64 -2.52
C MET A 345 3.05 -1.64 -1.62
N VAL A 346 4.03 -1.22 -0.82
CA VAL A 346 4.68 -2.07 0.18
C VAL A 346 3.64 -2.68 1.14
N ALA A 347 2.66 -1.89 1.59
CA ALA A 347 1.59 -2.39 2.46
C ALA A 347 0.65 -3.37 1.74
N VAL A 348 0.29 -3.08 0.48
CA VAL A 348 -0.54 -3.96 -0.35
C VAL A 348 0.16 -5.29 -0.63
N VAL A 349 1.46 -5.27 -0.94
CA VAL A 349 2.28 -6.47 -1.17
C VAL A 349 2.36 -7.32 0.09
N TRP A 350 2.67 -6.69 1.23
CA TRP A 350 2.66 -7.35 2.53
C TRP A 350 1.33 -8.06 2.82
N ARG A 351 0.21 -7.34 2.68
CA ARG A 351 -1.13 -7.89 2.93
C ARG A 351 -1.46 -9.02 1.95
N GLY A 352 -1.11 -8.85 0.68
CA GLY A 352 -1.27 -9.87 -0.37
C GLY A 352 -0.54 -11.17 -0.05
N MET A 353 0.77 -11.07 0.21
CA MET A 353 1.59 -12.22 0.55
C MET A 353 1.03 -12.99 1.75
N ARG A 354 0.63 -12.28 2.81
CA ARG A 354 0.04 -12.91 3.99
C ARG A 354 -1.27 -13.59 3.73
N VAL A 355 -2.24 -12.87 3.16
CA VAL A 355 -3.58 -13.42 2.92
C VAL A 355 -3.51 -14.63 1.97
N ILE A 356 -2.62 -14.60 0.97
CA ILE A 356 -2.48 -15.72 0.04
C ILE A 356 -1.80 -16.92 0.71
N THR A 357 -0.73 -16.71 1.48
CA THR A 357 -0.02 -17.81 2.16
C THR A 357 -0.78 -18.39 3.36
N GLU A 358 -1.64 -17.59 4.01
CA GLU A 358 -2.50 -17.99 5.13
C GLU A 358 -3.79 -18.69 4.68
N ASN A 359 -4.23 -18.44 3.45
CA ASN A 359 -5.41 -19.10 2.88
C ASN A 359 -5.09 -20.55 2.49
N ASP A 360 -5.13 -21.46 3.46
CA ASP A 360 -5.10 -22.90 3.19
C ASP A 360 -6.38 -23.33 2.46
N HIS A 361 -6.32 -23.31 1.13
CA HIS A 361 -7.34 -23.88 0.24
C HIS A 361 -7.62 -25.37 0.50
N ILE A 362 -6.77 -26.04 1.29
CA ILE A 362 -6.88 -27.44 1.72
C ILE A 362 -8.22 -27.71 2.42
N THR A 363 -8.78 -26.74 3.16
CA THR A 363 -10.09 -26.92 3.82
C THR A 363 -11.28 -26.88 2.86
N LEU A 364 -11.14 -26.28 1.66
CA LEU A 364 -12.23 -26.20 0.69
C LEU A 364 -12.29 -27.42 -0.25
N LEU A 365 -11.17 -28.10 -0.49
CA LEU A 365 -11.15 -29.32 -1.32
C LEU A 365 -11.78 -30.53 -0.61
N ASN A 366 -11.84 -30.51 0.74
CA ASN A 366 -12.58 -31.51 1.51
C ASN A 366 -14.09 -31.21 1.64
N ARG A 367 -14.58 -30.09 1.11
CA ARG A 367 -16.02 -29.92 0.83
C ARG A 367 -16.28 -30.36 -0.59
N THR A 368 -16.64 -31.63 -0.76
CA THR A 368 -17.38 -32.07 -1.95
C THR A 368 -18.52 -31.07 -2.20
N PRO A 369 -18.62 -30.47 -3.39
CA PRO A 369 -19.71 -29.54 -3.67
C PRO A 369 -21.00 -30.31 -3.40
N SER A 370 -21.84 -29.78 -2.50
CA SER A 370 -23.07 -30.49 -2.14
C SER A 370 -23.85 -30.74 -3.43
N PRO A 371 -24.48 -31.93 -3.60
CA PRO A 371 -25.24 -32.25 -4.81
C PRO A 371 -26.26 -31.16 -5.21
N GLY A 372 -26.75 -30.40 -4.23
CA GLY A 372 -27.68 -29.28 -4.44
C GLY A 372 -27.09 -28.08 -5.18
N SER A 373 -25.79 -27.79 -5.06
CA SER A 373 -25.12 -26.71 -5.82
C SER A 373 -25.02 -27.05 -7.31
N VAL A 374 -24.78 -28.33 -7.61
CA VAL A 374 -24.66 -28.84 -8.98
C VAL A 374 -26.04 -28.99 -9.62
N GLN A 375 -27.03 -29.50 -8.88
CA GLN A 375 -28.42 -29.58 -9.37
C GLN A 375 -29.01 -28.20 -9.68
N ARG A 376 -28.76 -27.18 -8.84
CA ARG A 376 -29.28 -25.83 -9.07
C ARG A 376 -28.63 -25.13 -10.27
N ALA A 377 -27.39 -25.49 -10.60
CA ALA A 377 -26.70 -25.02 -11.80
C ALA A 377 -27.17 -25.75 -13.08
N LEU A 378 -27.51 -27.04 -12.97
CA LEU A 378 -28.00 -27.86 -14.11
C LEU A 378 -29.50 -27.67 -14.39
N SER A 379 -30.33 -27.40 -13.38
CA SER A 379 -31.77 -27.20 -13.54
C SER A 379 -32.14 -25.94 -14.33
N GLY A 380 -31.19 -25.02 -14.53
CA GLY A 380 -31.37 -23.83 -15.38
C GLY A 380 -31.15 -24.09 -16.88
N LEU A 381 -30.68 -25.29 -17.27
CA LEU A 381 -30.29 -25.61 -18.66
C LEU A 381 -31.34 -26.43 -19.44
N SER A 382 -32.51 -26.72 -18.87
CA SER A 382 -33.48 -27.63 -19.52
C SER A 382 -34.91 -27.11 -19.43
N LYS A 383 -35.24 -26.09 -20.22
CA LYS A 383 -36.59 -25.88 -20.76
C LYS A 383 -36.55 -24.86 -21.90
N ASP A 384 -36.30 -25.37 -23.10
CA ASP A 384 -36.64 -24.65 -24.34
C ASP A 384 -38.17 -24.54 -24.42
N ALA A 385 -38.65 -23.30 -24.38
CA ALA A 385 -40.02 -22.95 -24.69
C ALA A 385 -40.11 -22.66 -26.19
N THR A 386 -40.86 -23.48 -26.90
CA THR A 386 -41.24 -23.34 -28.30
C THR A 386 -42.03 -22.05 -28.54
N PRO A 387 -41.59 -21.12 -29.41
CA PRO A 387 -42.43 -20.01 -29.84
C PRO A 387 -43.19 -20.38 -31.11
N THR A 388 -44.52 -20.40 -31.02
CA THR A 388 -45.44 -20.43 -32.16
C THR A 388 -45.51 -19.03 -32.77
N ALA A 389 -45.08 -18.88 -34.02
CA ALA A 389 -45.21 -17.65 -34.79
C ALA A 389 -46.25 -17.84 -35.90
N ALA A 390 -47.28 -16.98 -35.90
CA ALA A 390 -48.21 -16.77 -36.98
C ALA A 390 -47.79 -15.53 -37.79
N HIS A 391 -47.90 -15.61 -39.13
CA HIS A 391 -48.26 -14.57 -40.11
C HIS A 391 -47.43 -14.56 -41.42
N THR A 392 -48.13 -15.01 -42.48
CA THR A 392 -48.26 -14.46 -43.86
C THR A 392 -47.04 -13.94 -44.65
N SER A 393 -46.80 -14.62 -45.80
CA SER A 393 -46.05 -14.20 -47.00
C SER A 393 -46.79 -13.14 -47.85
N PRO A 394 -46.34 -12.71 -49.06
CA PRO A 394 -45.00 -12.77 -49.69
C PRO A 394 -44.56 -11.44 -50.39
N SER A 395 -43.26 -11.26 -50.66
CA SER A 395 -42.83 -10.58 -51.90
C SER A 395 -41.44 -11.03 -52.37
N LEU A 396 -41.33 -11.10 -53.69
CA LEU A 396 -40.40 -11.85 -54.52
C LEU A 396 -39.33 -10.93 -55.14
N GLY A 397 -38.07 -11.34 -55.15
CA GLY A 397 -36.98 -10.76 -55.98
C GLY A 397 -35.60 -11.22 -55.47
N LYS A 398 -34.94 -12.22 -56.08
CA LYS A 398 -33.98 -12.11 -57.21
C LYS A 398 -32.89 -11.05 -56.91
N MET A 399 -31.57 -11.30 -56.87
CA MET A 399 -30.71 -12.30 -57.52
C MET A 399 -29.41 -12.56 -56.73
N ALA A 400 -28.76 -13.64 -57.14
CA ALA A 400 -27.45 -14.17 -56.79
C ALA A 400 -26.26 -13.19 -56.72
N SER A 401 -25.34 -13.45 -55.79
CA SER A 401 -23.91 -13.59 -56.15
C SER A 401 -23.20 -14.56 -55.19
N LEU A 402 -22.40 -15.42 -55.81
CA LEU A 402 -21.61 -16.50 -55.23
C LEU A 402 -20.30 -15.97 -54.64
N GLY A 403 -19.81 -16.62 -53.59
CA GLY A 403 -18.38 -16.72 -53.32
C GLY A 403 -17.95 -16.25 -51.94
N ILE A 404 -17.75 -17.21 -51.04
CA ILE A 404 -16.60 -17.41 -50.13
C ILE A 404 -17.10 -18.31 -48.99
N LEU A 405 -16.71 -19.59 -49.08
CA LEU A 405 -16.89 -20.58 -48.02
C LEU A 405 -16.15 -20.11 -46.75
N PRO A 406 -16.81 -19.95 -45.60
CA PRO A 406 -16.10 -19.86 -44.33
C PRO A 406 -15.55 -21.25 -44.01
N SER A 407 -14.23 -21.36 -43.95
CA SER A 407 -13.48 -22.54 -43.54
C SER A 407 -14.10 -23.17 -42.28
N ARG A 408 -14.59 -24.41 -42.41
CA ARG A 408 -15.15 -25.25 -41.33
C ARG A 408 -14.07 -25.79 -40.37
N SER A 409 -13.08 -24.99 -40.01
CA SER A 409 -11.97 -25.40 -39.11
C SER A 409 -12.17 -24.96 -37.66
N ALA A 410 -13.30 -24.34 -37.31
CA ALA A 410 -13.55 -23.74 -35.99
C ALA A 410 -14.46 -24.58 -35.07
N SER A 411 -14.27 -25.91 -34.98
CA SER A 411 -15.12 -26.77 -34.11
C SER A 411 -14.37 -27.68 -33.16
N ARG A 412 -13.11 -27.39 -32.85
CA ARG A 412 -12.47 -27.99 -31.68
C ARG A 412 -12.52 -26.97 -30.54
N PRO A 413 -13.30 -27.20 -29.46
CA PRO A 413 -13.17 -26.39 -28.27
C PRO A 413 -11.68 -26.38 -27.88
N PRO A 414 -11.11 -25.21 -27.52
CA PRO A 414 -9.72 -25.11 -27.13
C PRO A 414 -9.47 -26.18 -26.06
N SER A 415 -8.56 -27.11 -26.35
CA SER A 415 -8.19 -28.18 -25.43
C SER A 415 -7.95 -27.55 -24.05
N PRO A 416 -8.52 -28.11 -22.97
CA PRO A 416 -8.34 -27.56 -21.64
C PRO A 416 -6.83 -27.35 -21.43
N PRO A 417 -6.41 -26.14 -21.02
CA PRO A 417 -4.99 -25.85 -20.86
C PRO A 417 -4.42 -26.93 -19.98
N ARG A 418 -3.38 -27.63 -20.47
CA ARG A 418 -2.63 -28.59 -19.65
C ARG A 418 -2.17 -27.81 -18.44
N GLY A 419 -2.83 -28.06 -17.31
CA GLY A 419 -2.60 -27.33 -16.08
C GLY A 419 -1.13 -27.43 -15.77
N THR A 420 -0.48 -26.28 -15.58
CA THR A 420 0.77 -26.27 -14.84
C THR A 420 0.44 -26.91 -13.50
N ASN A 421 1.13 -28.00 -13.13
CA ASN A 421 1.00 -28.69 -11.84
C ASN A 421 1.52 -27.79 -10.70
N CYS A 422 0.98 -26.59 -10.59
CA CYS A 422 1.35 -25.58 -9.62
C CYS A 422 0.25 -25.55 -8.57
N ASP A 423 0.67 -25.57 -7.30
CA ASP A 423 -0.26 -25.43 -6.19
C ASP A 423 -1.08 -24.12 -6.31
N PRO A 424 -2.38 -24.12 -5.93
CA PRO A 424 -3.22 -22.93 -6.01
C PRO A 424 -2.64 -21.69 -5.31
N SER A 425 -1.95 -21.85 -4.17
CA SER A 425 -1.33 -20.75 -3.43
C SER A 425 -0.16 -20.14 -4.20
N THR A 426 0.73 -20.98 -4.74
CA THR A 426 1.83 -20.57 -5.60
C THR A 426 1.33 -19.86 -6.86
N HIS A 427 0.29 -20.41 -7.50
CA HIS A 427 -0.34 -19.78 -8.66
C HIS A 427 -0.97 -18.42 -8.33
N ALA A 428 -1.55 -18.28 -7.12
CA ALA A 428 -2.04 -17.00 -6.61
C ALA A 428 -0.91 -15.99 -6.36
N LEU A 429 0.19 -16.39 -5.73
CA LEU A 429 1.34 -15.50 -5.52
C LEU A 429 1.93 -15.01 -6.85
N MET A 430 2.14 -15.90 -7.82
CA MET A 430 2.64 -15.55 -9.16
C MET A 430 1.70 -14.58 -9.91
N SER A 431 0.39 -14.80 -9.79
CA SER A 431 -0.62 -13.92 -10.39
C SER A 431 -0.67 -12.57 -9.69
N PHE A 432 -0.55 -12.56 -8.36
CA PHE A 432 -0.52 -11.34 -7.55
C PHE A 432 0.71 -10.48 -7.89
N GLU A 433 1.88 -11.09 -7.99
CA GLU A 433 3.12 -10.42 -8.42
C GLU A 433 2.97 -9.77 -9.81
N GLY A 434 2.38 -10.47 -10.78
CA GLY A 434 2.10 -9.91 -12.11
C GLY A 434 1.12 -8.72 -12.06
N LEU A 435 0.11 -8.78 -11.20
CA LEU A 435 -0.85 -7.69 -11.00
C LEU A 435 -0.21 -6.49 -10.30
N VAL A 436 0.66 -6.71 -9.33
CA VAL A 436 1.44 -5.66 -8.65
C VAL A 436 2.39 -4.99 -9.65
N LYS A 437 3.15 -5.77 -10.44
CA LYS A 437 4.02 -5.24 -11.51
C LYS A 437 3.24 -4.39 -12.51
N ARG A 438 2.04 -4.83 -12.91
CA ARG A 438 1.15 -4.05 -13.79
C ARG A 438 0.66 -2.75 -13.14
N LEU A 439 0.37 -2.80 -11.84
CA LEU A 439 -0.10 -1.64 -11.07
C LEU A 439 0.99 -0.56 -10.94
N VAL A 440 2.24 -0.95 -10.68
CA VAL A 440 3.35 -0.01 -10.42
C VAL A 440 4.23 0.30 -11.63
N GLY A 441 4.07 -0.45 -12.73
CA GLY A 441 4.95 -0.35 -13.90
C GLY A 441 4.99 1.06 -14.51
N GLY A 442 6.15 1.70 -14.43
CA GLY A 442 6.39 3.07 -14.90
C GLY A 442 6.04 4.18 -13.90
N LEU A 443 5.57 3.84 -12.70
CA LEU A 443 5.25 4.79 -11.63
C LEU A 443 6.30 4.87 -10.52
N VAL A 444 7.10 3.81 -10.37
CA VAL A 444 8.22 3.77 -9.42
C VAL A 444 9.43 3.31 -10.20
N GLN A 445 10.51 4.10 -10.15
CA GLN A 445 11.76 3.73 -10.80
C GLN A 445 12.47 2.61 -10.01
N PRO A 446 13.22 1.73 -10.70
CA PRO A 446 14.07 0.77 -10.00
C PRO A 446 15.10 1.51 -9.14
N PRO A 447 15.60 0.89 -8.05
CA PRO A 447 16.68 1.45 -7.26
C PRO A 447 17.88 1.81 -8.18
N THR A 448 18.30 3.06 -8.13
CA THR A 448 19.54 3.52 -8.77
C THR A 448 20.74 3.21 -7.88
N ALA A 449 21.96 3.34 -8.41
CA ALA A 449 23.19 3.08 -7.66
C ALA A 449 23.23 3.82 -6.30
N ALA A 450 23.99 3.27 -5.34
CA ALA A 450 24.06 3.73 -3.96
C ALA A 450 24.25 5.26 -3.85
N PRO A 451 23.56 5.92 -2.89
CA PRO A 451 23.64 7.36 -2.73
C PRO A 451 25.08 7.83 -2.56
N ALA A 452 25.42 8.92 -3.23
CA ALA A 452 26.69 9.57 -2.98
C ALA A 452 26.62 10.27 -1.60
N ALA A 453 27.77 10.44 -0.93
CA ALA A 453 27.83 11.12 0.38
C ALA A 453 27.35 12.58 0.38
N VAL A 454 26.97 13.12 -0.78
CA VAL A 454 26.51 14.49 -1.02
C VAL A 454 24.99 14.59 -1.26
N ASP A 455 24.26 13.47 -1.21
CA ASP A 455 22.84 13.47 -1.52
C ASP A 455 22.00 14.15 -0.42
N SER A 456 20.96 14.87 -0.84
CA SER A 456 20.06 15.59 0.08
C SER A 456 19.22 14.60 0.91
N ALA A 457 18.68 15.05 2.05
CA ALA A 457 17.82 14.22 2.89
C ALA A 457 16.56 13.73 2.14
N ASP A 458 16.06 14.53 1.20
CA ASP A 458 14.88 14.21 0.39
C ASP A 458 15.21 13.14 -0.67
N GLN A 459 16.38 13.24 -1.32
CA GLN A 459 16.91 12.19 -2.20
C GLN A 459 17.11 10.86 -1.45
N GLN A 460 17.61 10.91 -0.21
CA GLN A 460 17.72 9.72 0.63
C GLN A 460 16.36 9.10 0.93
N ALA A 461 15.35 9.91 1.26
CA ALA A 461 14.00 9.42 1.52
C ALA A 461 13.36 8.75 0.28
N GLU A 462 13.61 9.31 -0.89
CA GLU A 462 13.20 8.73 -2.17
C GLU A 462 13.89 7.38 -2.44
N LEU A 463 15.20 7.32 -2.27
CA LEU A 463 15.97 6.09 -2.44
C LEU A 463 15.49 5.00 -1.48
N ILE A 464 15.22 5.34 -0.23
CA ILE A 464 14.64 4.42 0.76
C ILE A 464 13.27 3.92 0.29
N ALA A 465 12.44 4.77 -0.33
CA ALA A 465 11.14 4.34 -0.83
C ALA A 465 11.26 3.37 -2.01
N ARG A 466 12.21 3.60 -2.92
CA ARG A 466 12.53 2.69 -4.04
C ARG A 466 13.09 1.36 -3.54
N GLU A 467 14.02 1.40 -2.60
CA GLU A 467 14.61 0.23 -1.96
C GLU A 467 13.54 -0.59 -1.24
N ALA A 468 12.71 0.05 -0.40
CA ALA A 468 11.62 -0.64 0.30
C ALA A 468 10.61 -1.29 -0.66
N MET A 469 10.33 -0.67 -1.82
CA MET A 469 9.48 -1.28 -2.83
C MET A 469 10.18 -2.45 -3.53
N ALA A 470 11.47 -2.35 -3.81
CA ALA A 470 12.26 -3.42 -4.40
C ALA A 470 12.36 -4.62 -3.44
N GLU A 471 12.69 -4.40 -2.18
CA GLU A 471 12.70 -5.42 -1.11
C GLU A 471 11.34 -6.08 -0.95
N ALA A 472 10.24 -5.32 -1.01
CA ALA A 472 8.90 -5.89 -0.93
C ALA A 472 8.59 -6.82 -2.13
N MET A 473 9.08 -6.48 -3.32
CA MET A 473 8.95 -7.32 -4.51
C MET A 473 9.84 -8.55 -4.46
N GLU A 474 11.06 -8.42 -3.94
CA GLU A 474 11.99 -9.53 -3.68
C GLU A 474 11.41 -10.50 -2.66
N ALA A 475 10.89 -10.00 -1.53
CA ALA A 475 10.21 -10.84 -0.54
C ALA A 475 8.98 -11.56 -1.12
N LEU A 476 8.25 -10.96 -2.07
CA LEU A 476 7.15 -11.61 -2.78
C LEU A 476 7.66 -12.72 -3.71
N GLU A 477 8.79 -12.52 -4.39
CA GLU A 477 9.46 -13.55 -5.19
C GLU A 477 9.95 -14.70 -4.31
N SER A 478 10.58 -14.39 -3.19
CA SER A 478 11.01 -15.35 -2.17
C SER A 478 9.82 -16.15 -1.61
N ALA A 479 8.67 -15.52 -1.39
CA ALA A 479 7.43 -16.22 -1.02
C ALA A 479 6.94 -17.18 -2.11
N ILE A 480 7.09 -16.84 -3.40
CA ILE A 480 6.74 -17.74 -4.51
C ILE A 480 7.66 -18.96 -4.50
N ILE A 481 8.97 -18.76 -4.39
CA ILE A 481 9.97 -19.84 -4.38
C ILE A 481 9.75 -20.77 -3.17
N ALA A 482 9.59 -20.21 -1.98
CA ALA A 482 9.30 -20.97 -0.77
C ALA A 482 7.97 -21.74 -0.91
N SER A 483 6.92 -21.11 -1.47
CA SER A 483 5.65 -21.78 -1.73
C SER A 483 5.81 -22.93 -2.74
N MET A 484 6.62 -22.78 -3.79
CA MET A 484 6.92 -23.87 -4.72
C MET A 484 7.60 -25.06 -4.02
N ALA A 485 8.56 -24.80 -3.14
CA ALA A 485 9.26 -25.84 -2.41
C ALA A 485 8.37 -26.55 -1.38
N VAL A 486 7.54 -25.79 -0.66
CA VAL A 486 6.61 -26.29 0.35
C VAL A 486 5.52 -27.23 -0.22
N HIS A 487 5.21 -27.09 -1.50
CA HIS A 487 4.21 -27.92 -2.20
C HIS A 487 4.82 -28.91 -3.20
N GLY A 488 6.14 -28.98 -3.27
CA GLY A 488 6.84 -29.87 -4.19
C GLY A 488 6.90 -31.32 -3.70
N ASP A 489 7.46 -32.19 -4.53
CA ASP A 489 7.80 -33.55 -4.12
C ASP A 489 8.87 -33.52 -3.02
N ASN A 490 8.72 -34.36 -1.99
CA ASN A 490 9.60 -34.41 -0.82
C ASN A 490 9.75 -33.04 -0.11
N ALA A 491 8.69 -32.24 -0.08
CA ALA A 491 8.71 -30.89 0.49
C ALA A 491 9.23 -30.83 1.94
N SER A 492 8.81 -31.75 2.81
CA SER A 492 9.22 -31.80 4.23
C SER A 492 10.75 -31.93 4.38
N ALA A 493 11.33 -32.92 3.70
CA ALA A 493 12.76 -33.19 3.71
C ALA A 493 13.56 -32.06 3.05
N ARG A 494 13.07 -31.52 1.92
CA ARG A 494 13.73 -30.43 1.20
C ARG A 494 13.78 -29.14 2.04
N ILE A 495 12.64 -28.73 2.61
CA ILE A 495 12.58 -27.55 3.49
C ILE A 495 13.44 -27.77 4.73
N LEU A 496 13.40 -28.96 5.35
CA LEU A 496 14.26 -29.28 6.50
C LEU A 496 15.76 -29.16 6.16
N ALA A 497 16.17 -29.62 4.98
CA ALA A 497 17.56 -29.48 4.52
C ALA A 497 17.94 -28.00 4.31
N SER A 498 17.10 -27.21 3.65
CA SER A 498 17.33 -25.77 3.45
C SER A 498 17.47 -25.00 4.74
N VAL A 499 16.56 -25.19 5.71
CA VAL A 499 16.67 -24.47 7.00
C VAL A 499 17.89 -24.89 7.82
N ARG A 500 18.39 -26.12 7.64
CA ARG A 500 19.66 -26.56 8.24
C ARG A 500 20.85 -25.86 7.59
N ARG A 501 20.88 -25.76 6.27
CA ARG A 501 21.91 -25.01 5.54
C ARG A 501 21.95 -23.55 5.96
N LEU A 502 20.79 -22.90 6.06
CA LEU A 502 20.68 -21.54 6.59
C LEU A 502 21.20 -21.38 8.03
N ARG A 503 20.93 -22.35 8.91
CA ARG A 503 21.43 -22.33 10.29
C ARG A 503 22.95 -22.47 10.33
N ASP A 504 23.48 -23.36 9.51
CA ASP A 504 24.88 -23.79 9.53
C ASP A 504 25.76 -22.97 8.58
N ASP A 505 25.19 -22.00 7.85
CA ASP A 505 25.85 -21.17 6.84
C ASP A 505 26.56 -22.02 5.77
N ILE A 506 25.83 -23.01 5.22
CA ILE A 506 26.32 -23.95 4.21
C ILE A 506 25.79 -23.57 2.83
N ASP A 507 26.68 -23.22 1.92
CA ASP A 507 26.35 -22.96 0.51
C ASP A 507 26.06 -24.25 -0.27
N ASP A 508 24.94 -24.29 -1.00
CA ASP A 508 24.58 -25.41 -1.90
C ASP A 508 24.04 -24.85 -3.22
N PRO A 509 24.85 -24.81 -4.29
CA PRO A 509 24.51 -24.11 -5.54
C PRO A 509 23.26 -24.67 -6.24
N ALA A 510 22.82 -25.88 -5.89
CA ALA A 510 21.58 -26.45 -6.41
C ALA A 510 20.33 -25.84 -5.74
N GLU A 511 20.45 -25.37 -4.51
CA GLU A 511 19.36 -24.88 -3.66
C GLU A 511 19.57 -23.44 -3.15
N ASP A 512 20.65 -22.74 -3.54
CA ASP A 512 20.93 -21.35 -3.16
C ASP A 512 19.69 -20.45 -3.28
N LYS A 513 18.93 -20.56 -4.37
CA LYS A 513 17.71 -19.75 -4.56
C LYS A 513 16.62 -20.00 -3.52
N LEU A 514 16.48 -21.26 -3.07
CA LEU A 514 15.53 -21.59 -2.03
C LEU A 514 16.05 -21.11 -0.68
N ASP A 515 17.35 -21.25 -0.42
CA ASP A 515 17.95 -20.83 0.83
C ASP A 515 17.88 -19.29 0.97
N ASP A 516 18.27 -18.53 -0.06
CA ASP A 516 18.08 -17.08 -0.17
C ASP A 516 16.61 -16.70 0.07
N ALA A 517 15.68 -17.39 -0.60
CA ALA A 517 14.25 -17.12 -0.45
C ALA A 517 13.74 -17.35 0.99
N LEU A 518 14.27 -18.37 1.69
CA LEU A 518 13.94 -18.61 3.08
C LEU A 518 14.65 -17.62 4.03
N GLU A 519 15.77 -17.02 3.64
CA GLU A 519 16.45 -15.93 4.38
C GLU A 519 15.69 -14.60 4.23
N ASP A 520 15.23 -14.25 3.02
CA ASP A 520 14.58 -12.96 2.74
C ASP A 520 13.14 -12.88 3.25
N LEU A 521 12.48 -14.01 3.46
CA LEU A 521 11.15 -14.02 4.06
C LEU A 521 11.19 -13.47 5.48
N PRO A 522 10.22 -12.63 5.90
CA PRO A 522 10.14 -12.21 7.29
C PRO A 522 9.97 -13.41 8.21
N SER A 523 10.72 -13.44 9.31
CA SER A 523 10.83 -14.55 10.26
C SER A 523 9.46 -15.08 10.67
N VAL A 524 8.52 -14.21 11.05
CA VAL A 524 7.16 -14.63 11.45
C VAL A 524 6.36 -15.25 10.29
N SER A 525 6.54 -14.75 9.06
CA SER A 525 5.88 -15.31 7.87
C SER A 525 6.43 -16.69 7.52
N LEU A 526 7.74 -16.87 7.63
CA LEU A 526 8.40 -18.17 7.46
C LEU A 526 7.88 -19.18 8.49
N PHE A 527 7.91 -18.81 9.79
CA PHE A 527 7.43 -19.68 10.87
C PHE A 527 5.96 -20.05 10.69
N GLY A 528 5.11 -19.09 10.34
CA GLY A 528 3.69 -19.34 10.07
C GLY A 528 3.45 -20.31 8.91
N THR A 529 4.24 -20.20 7.83
CA THR A 529 4.13 -21.08 6.67
C THR A 529 4.52 -22.52 7.01
N ILE A 530 5.65 -22.72 7.69
CA ILE A 530 6.11 -24.05 8.12
C ILE A 530 5.16 -24.63 9.18
N LEU A 531 4.70 -23.82 10.14
CA LEU A 531 3.75 -24.23 11.18
C LEU A 531 2.44 -24.76 10.59
N ARG A 532 1.87 -24.09 9.58
CA ARG A 532 0.65 -24.57 8.90
C ARG A 532 0.88 -25.93 8.24
N ARG A 533 2.02 -26.12 7.58
CA ARG A 533 2.39 -27.40 6.96
C ARG A 533 2.59 -28.51 7.99
N ALA A 534 3.26 -28.21 9.09
CA ALA A 534 3.39 -29.12 10.21
C ALA A 534 2.02 -29.53 10.75
N ASN A 535 1.12 -28.59 10.98
CA ASN A 535 -0.23 -28.88 11.45
C ASN A 535 -1.08 -29.68 10.44
N ALA A 536 -0.93 -29.43 9.14
CA ALA A 536 -1.58 -30.22 8.10
C ALA A 536 -1.07 -31.67 8.08
N ALA A 537 0.24 -31.89 8.19
CA ALA A 537 0.83 -33.23 8.26
C ALA A 537 0.44 -33.95 9.56
N LEU A 538 0.44 -33.24 10.70
CA LEU A 538 0.01 -33.79 12.00
C LEU A 538 -1.45 -34.25 11.99
N ALA A 539 -2.33 -33.59 11.23
CA ALA A 539 -3.73 -33.98 11.09
C ALA A 539 -3.92 -35.33 10.38
N HIS A 540 -2.92 -35.81 9.63
CA HIS A 540 -2.93 -37.12 8.98
C HIS A 540 -2.34 -38.23 9.86
N VAL A 541 -1.67 -37.89 10.96
CA VAL A 541 -1.09 -38.90 11.86
C VAL A 541 -2.22 -39.63 12.61
N PRO A 542 -2.30 -40.97 12.55
CA PRO A 542 -3.36 -41.71 13.22
C PRO A 542 -3.26 -41.56 14.74
N ALA A 543 -4.39 -41.34 15.40
CA ALA A 543 -4.46 -41.28 16.86
C ALA A 543 -4.02 -42.61 17.47
N THR A 544 -3.09 -42.56 18.43
CA THR A 544 -2.51 -43.74 19.09
C THR A 544 -3.42 -44.37 20.14
N SER A 545 -4.39 -43.64 20.68
CA SER A 545 -5.34 -44.14 21.67
C SER A 545 -6.66 -43.38 21.61
N GLU A 546 -7.79 -44.08 21.72
CA GLU A 546 -9.13 -43.46 21.87
C GLU A 546 -9.23 -42.55 23.12
N LYS A 547 -8.32 -42.71 24.10
CA LYS A 547 -8.30 -41.89 25.31
C LYS A 547 -7.56 -40.56 25.16
N ASP A 548 -6.72 -40.41 24.13
CA ASP A 548 -6.08 -39.13 23.79
C ASP A 548 -7.02 -38.35 22.86
N SER A 549 -7.97 -37.64 23.45
CA SER A 549 -8.96 -36.84 22.70
C SER A 549 -8.37 -35.61 22.01
N ASP A 550 -7.15 -35.22 22.36
CA ASP A 550 -6.56 -33.97 21.89
C ASP A 550 -5.84 -34.16 20.55
N PRO A 551 -6.28 -33.47 19.48
CA PRO A 551 -5.67 -33.60 18.16
C PRO A 551 -4.20 -33.19 18.21
N LEU A 552 -3.35 -33.90 17.46
CA LEU A 552 -1.95 -33.52 17.28
C LEU A 552 -1.90 -32.21 16.51
N ARG A 553 -1.66 -31.10 17.22
CA ARG A 553 -1.55 -29.76 16.65
C ARG A 553 -0.63 -28.91 17.50
N ILE A 554 0.22 -28.12 16.84
CA ILE A 554 1.00 -27.06 17.46
C ILE A 554 0.13 -25.80 17.50
N ARG A 555 -0.02 -25.22 18.69
CA ARG A 555 -0.80 -24.00 18.89
C ARG A 555 -0.17 -22.81 18.16
N GLU A 556 -1.02 -21.93 17.65
CA GLU A 556 -0.54 -20.71 17.02
C GLU A 556 -0.07 -19.69 18.08
N PRO A 557 0.87 -18.79 17.76
CA PRO A 557 1.36 -17.79 18.72
C PRO A 557 0.25 -16.94 19.35
N CYS A 558 -0.79 -16.60 18.57
CA CYS A 558 -1.96 -15.88 19.08
C CYS A 558 -2.71 -16.68 20.16
N GLU A 559 -2.84 -18.00 20.00
CA GLU A 559 -3.47 -18.89 20.99
C GLU A 559 -2.61 -19.02 22.25
N ILE A 560 -1.28 -19.12 22.09
CA ILE A 560 -0.34 -19.19 23.22
C ILE A 560 -0.40 -17.93 24.08
N TRP A 561 -0.57 -16.76 23.46
CA TRP A 561 -0.69 -15.49 24.16
C TRP A 561 -2.11 -15.11 24.57
N GLY A 562 -3.12 -15.90 24.18
CA GLY A 562 -4.53 -15.58 24.41
C GLY A 562 -4.99 -14.31 23.68
N TRP A 563 -4.36 -13.99 22.55
CA TRP A 563 -4.73 -12.85 21.71
C TRP A 563 -5.74 -13.25 20.65
N THR A 564 -6.59 -12.30 20.28
CA THR A 564 -7.40 -12.44 19.07
C THR A 564 -6.51 -12.38 17.83
N VAL A 565 -6.94 -12.98 16.72
CA VAL A 565 -6.23 -12.91 15.43
C VAL A 565 -6.01 -11.45 15.01
N ALA A 566 -7.01 -10.57 15.23
CA ALA A 566 -6.89 -9.15 14.91
C ALA A 566 -5.83 -8.42 15.75
N GLU A 567 -5.68 -8.78 17.04
CA GLU A 567 -4.63 -8.21 17.89
C GLU A 567 -3.25 -8.69 17.47
N TYR A 568 -3.12 -9.97 17.12
CA TYR A 568 -1.88 -10.54 16.59
C TYR A 568 -1.49 -9.86 15.26
N GLU A 569 -2.42 -9.72 14.32
CA GLU A 569 -2.20 -9.02 13.05
C GLU A 569 -1.75 -7.57 13.27
N ARG A 570 -2.38 -6.85 14.21
CA ARG A 570 -2.05 -5.44 14.49
C ARG A 570 -0.68 -5.27 15.14
N GLN A 571 -0.25 -6.19 15.99
CA GLN A 571 0.97 -6.02 16.81
C GLN A 571 2.20 -6.65 16.18
N VAL A 572 2.05 -7.88 15.67
CA VAL A 572 3.16 -8.71 15.20
C VAL A 572 3.31 -8.56 13.70
N VAL A 573 2.19 -8.43 13.00
CA VAL A 573 2.16 -8.68 11.56
C VAL A 573 1.58 -7.51 10.77
N SER A 574 1.80 -6.29 11.28
CA SER A 574 1.32 -5.04 10.70
C SER A 574 2.14 -4.56 9.48
N GLY A 575 3.31 -5.14 9.26
CA GLY A 575 4.22 -4.85 8.14
C GLY A 575 5.45 -5.75 8.17
N PHE A 576 6.32 -5.64 7.16
CA PHE A 576 7.57 -6.38 7.05
C PHE A 576 8.47 -6.20 8.28
N GLY A 577 8.78 -4.95 8.67
CA GLY A 577 9.66 -4.66 9.82
C GLY A 577 9.17 -5.27 11.14
N PRO A 578 7.94 -4.99 11.59
CA PRO A 578 7.39 -5.60 12.80
C PRO A 578 7.42 -7.14 12.77
N ALA A 579 7.13 -7.75 11.62
CA ALA A 579 7.15 -9.21 11.49
C ALA A 579 8.57 -9.80 11.64
N GLU A 580 9.62 -9.06 11.28
CA GLU A 580 11.00 -9.48 11.54
C GLU A 580 11.37 -9.27 13.01
N GLU A 581 11.08 -8.09 13.56
CA GLU A 581 11.40 -7.74 14.95
C GLU A 581 10.75 -8.68 15.98
N TRP A 582 9.54 -9.16 15.70
CA TRP A 582 8.83 -10.09 16.56
C TRP A 582 9.28 -11.56 16.41
N GLY A 583 10.09 -11.88 15.40
CA GLY A 583 10.59 -13.23 15.13
C GLY A 583 11.12 -13.95 16.38
N PRO A 584 12.07 -13.36 17.14
CA PRO A 584 12.60 -13.98 18.35
C PRO A 584 11.58 -14.23 19.46
N ARG A 585 10.53 -13.40 19.55
CA ARG A 585 9.46 -13.58 20.55
C ARG A 585 8.53 -14.72 20.15
N VAL A 586 8.14 -14.77 18.87
CA VAL A 586 7.34 -15.87 18.32
C VAL A 586 8.09 -17.19 18.45
N ALA A 587 9.38 -17.21 18.13
CA ALA A 587 10.23 -18.39 18.28
C ALA A 587 10.25 -18.94 19.71
N ARG A 588 10.46 -18.08 20.72
CA ARG A 588 10.43 -18.50 22.13
C ARG A 588 9.06 -19.02 22.56
N ALA A 589 7.97 -18.47 22.02
CA ALA A 589 6.62 -18.94 22.31
C ALA A 589 6.35 -20.33 21.71
N LEU A 590 6.82 -20.57 20.47
CA LEU A 590 6.62 -21.83 19.76
C LEU A 590 7.51 -22.97 20.26
N LYS A 591 8.72 -22.68 20.76
CA LYS A 591 9.68 -23.67 21.26
C LYS A 591 9.07 -24.78 22.13
N PRO A 592 8.38 -24.50 23.25
CA PRO A 592 7.86 -25.55 24.13
C PRO A 592 6.80 -26.43 23.45
N GLU A 593 6.00 -25.86 22.54
CA GLU A 593 5.00 -26.62 21.78
C GLU A 593 5.68 -27.61 20.81
N ILE A 594 6.76 -27.19 20.16
CA ILE A 594 7.51 -28.02 19.21
C ILE A 594 8.21 -29.17 19.94
N GLU A 595 8.88 -28.90 21.07
CA GLU A 595 9.56 -29.94 21.87
C GLU A 595 8.56 -30.99 22.39
N THR A 596 7.39 -30.53 22.84
CA THR A 596 6.29 -31.41 23.27
C THR A 596 5.80 -32.27 22.11
N MET A 597 5.60 -31.66 20.92
CA MET A 597 5.09 -32.38 19.76
C MET A 597 6.10 -33.42 19.23
N LEU A 598 7.39 -33.08 19.16
CA LEU A 598 8.43 -34.04 18.78
C LEU A 598 8.50 -35.23 19.74
N SER A 599 8.34 -34.98 21.04
CA SER A 599 8.31 -36.04 22.05
C SER A 599 7.09 -36.96 21.86
N ARG A 600 5.91 -36.40 21.57
CA ARG A 600 4.71 -37.19 21.26
C ARG A 600 4.89 -38.00 19.98
N LEU A 601 5.40 -37.41 18.90
CA LEU A 601 5.66 -38.14 17.64
C LEU A 601 6.65 -39.29 17.83
N ALA A 602 7.70 -39.11 18.65
CA ALA A 602 8.64 -40.20 18.96
C ALA A 602 7.94 -41.41 19.61
N THR A 603 6.96 -41.17 20.49
CA THR A 603 6.15 -42.26 21.06
C THR A 603 5.27 -42.92 20.00
N VAL A 604 4.65 -42.13 19.12
CA VAL A 604 3.80 -42.65 18.02
C VAL A 604 4.59 -43.58 17.10
N VAL A 605 5.82 -43.18 16.71
CA VAL A 605 6.71 -44.00 15.88
C VAL A 605 7.05 -45.34 16.56
N ALA A 606 7.24 -45.34 17.88
CA ALA A 606 7.55 -46.57 18.62
C ALA A 606 6.38 -47.59 18.65
N TYR A 607 5.13 -47.13 18.47
CA TYR A 607 3.94 -47.98 18.54
C TYR A 607 3.36 -48.37 17.17
N GLN A 608 3.69 -47.64 16.09
CA GLN A 608 3.07 -47.83 14.77
C GLN A 608 3.87 -48.76 13.84
N GLY A 609 3.16 -49.55 13.02
CA GLY A 609 3.76 -50.39 11.96
C GLY A 609 4.03 -49.65 10.64
N ASP A 610 4.59 -50.34 9.65
CA ASP A 610 5.22 -49.77 8.43
C ASP A 610 4.42 -48.74 7.62
N LYS A 611 3.08 -48.77 7.59
CA LYS A 611 2.28 -47.85 6.74
C LYS A 611 2.09 -46.47 7.37
N SER A 612 1.75 -46.41 8.66
CA SER A 612 1.60 -45.15 9.40
C SER A 612 2.95 -44.48 9.68
N HIS A 613 4.04 -45.22 9.45
CA HIS A 613 5.40 -44.70 9.54
C HIS A 613 5.66 -43.55 8.56
N LYS A 614 5.14 -43.59 7.32
CA LYS A 614 5.41 -42.53 6.33
C LYS A 614 4.82 -41.18 6.74
N GLU A 615 3.55 -41.15 7.12
CA GLU A 615 2.83 -39.93 7.55
C GLU A 615 3.45 -39.36 8.82
N THR A 616 3.83 -40.23 9.76
CA THR A 616 4.49 -39.83 11.01
C THR A 616 5.90 -39.28 10.78
N VAL A 617 6.66 -39.85 9.83
CA VAL A 617 7.97 -39.33 9.42
C VAL A 617 7.83 -37.95 8.77
N GLU A 618 6.89 -37.79 7.83
CA GLU A 618 6.64 -36.51 7.17
C GLU A 618 6.22 -35.43 8.19
N ALA A 619 5.31 -35.76 9.12
CA ALA A 619 4.94 -34.86 10.20
C ALA A 619 6.13 -34.51 11.10
N SER A 620 6.96 -35.49 11.46
CA SER A 620 8.18 -35.25 12.23
C SER A 620 9.16 -34.35 11.49
N GLU A 621 9.32 -34.49 10.18
CA GLU A 621 10.21 -33.65 9.38
C GLU A 621 9.73 -32.20 9.36
N TRP A 622 8.43 -31.95 9.18
CA TRP A 622 7.88 -30.60 9.24
C TRP A 622 8.03 -29.95 10.61
N VAL A 623 7.79 -30.69 11.69
CA VAL A 623 7.97 -30.19 13.06
C VAL A 623 9.45 -29.89 13.35
N ARG A 624 10.37 -30.72 12.85
CA ARG A 624 11.82 -30.45 12.93
C ARG A 624 12.21 -29.23 12.09
N ALA A 625 11.67 -29.10 10.88
CA ALA A 625 11.94 -27.97 10.01
C ALA A 625 11.54 -26.65 10.68
N LEU A 626 10.39 -26.64 11.36
CA LEU A 626 9.98 -25.48 12.16
C LEU A 626 10.99 -25.19 13.27
N GLY A 627 11.39 -26.21 14.04
CA GLY A 627 12.35 -26.06 15.13
C GLY A 627 13.73 -25.56 14.66
N VAL A 628 14.23 -26.05 13.52
CA VAL A 628 15.49 -25.59 12.92
C VAL A 628 15.36 -24.17 12.37
N ALA A 629 14.22 -23.80 11.78
CA ALA A 629 13.97 -22.43 11.32
C ALA A 629 13.99 -21.42 12.49
N LEU A 630 13.48 -21.79 13.68
CA LEU A 630 13.57 -20.94 14.88
C LEU A 630 15.02 -20.69 15.32
N ASP A 631 15.90 -21.68 15.15
CA ASP A 631 17.32 -21.55 15.45
C ASP A 631 18.02 -20.68 14.40
N ALA A 632 17.84 -21.01 13.12
CA ALA A 632 18.44 -20.29 12.00
C ALA A 632 18.12 -18.78 12.02
N ARG A 633 16.85 -18.43 12.25
CA ARG A 633 16.38 -17.04 12.11
C ARG A 633 16.36 -16.25 13.43
N ALA A 634 16.29 -16.92 14.58
CA ALA A 634 16.13 -16.27 15.86
C ALA A 634 17.08 -16.75 16.96
N GLY A 635 17.98 -17.70 16.67
CA GLY A 635 18.90 -18.30 17.63
C GLY A 635 18.22 -19.08 18.75
N VAL A 636 16.96 -19.53 18.53
CA VAL A 636 16.19 -20.27 19.53
C VAL A 636 16.30 -21.78 19.28
N LYS A 637 17.27 -22.41 19.95
CA LYS A 637 17.51 -23.85 19.89
C LYS A 637 16.33 -24.66 20.43
N VAL A 638 15.85 -25.62 19.65
CA VAL A 638 14.78 -26.57 19.98
C VAL A 638 15.38 -27.97 20.15
N ALA A 639 15.14 -28.62 21.29
CA ALA A 639 15.63 -29.98 21.53
C ALA A 639 15.00 -30.98 20.55
N ASN A 640 15.78 -31.97 20.12
CA ASN A 640 15.38 -33.04 19.19
C ASN A 640 14.99 -32.58 17.76
N ALA A 641 15.20 -31.29 17.43
CA ALA A 641 14.99 -30.76 16.10
C ALA A 641 16.20 -30.93 15.17
N THR A 642 17.41 -30.92 15.76
CA THR A 642 18.70 -30.94 15.05
C THR A 642 19.05 -32.32 14.49
#